data_AF-A0A813E388-F1
#
_entry.id   AF-A0A813E388-F1
#
_cell.length_a   1.000
_cell.length_b   1.000
_cell.length_c   1.000
_cell.angle_alpha   90.00
_cell.angle_beta   90.00
_cell.angle_gamma   90.00
#
_symmetry.space_group_name_H-M   'P 1'
#
loop_
_entity.id
_entity.type
_entity.pdbx_description
1 polymer ?
#
loop_
_entity_poly.entity_id
_entity_poly.type
_entity_poly.pdbx_seq_one_letter_code
_entity_poly.pdbx_strand_id
1 'polypeptide(L)'
;MADFVSHRLVDTETGNEVKKGEAGELWVSGPGVGRGYTKNPAKTAEAFVTHQGTPYYRTGDLARELHDGVMEILGRCDFMVKVRGYSVVLGAVEAAIKKLVGVAQVCVVAQGEEGTDKRIAAYFCESGPAELRGRMPVSTAAIDDYGRSPVLFQELLKELPHYAVPSVFIKIKTMPLNKASTKTDRFALPPLPAQPPSAAIAADFSYDGSEAASRLVFEEVLKLPEGTLTTESNFFEFGGHSLLVTHLLSRVHALGGPRVPVADFIRAPTVAGLSRLARGEASPTEPARFLPSEVEKHSGGMTGVSLAVKAYWNFIVFSNSSQRVLLTGATGYVGAHILNKLMRSSQSQVFCLVRGPRDYKGNETDREVARSRLIAHLGAHGLSSELDMDRLQVVVGDVGLPHLGMDTDDYRYLQQMVDVVIHTAANVNLAYNYDVLESINTQGTANAIDFARGGKVKALHYVSTNGIFPESGPAASFAETDIPPHHLLQTGYGQTKWVAERLVAKAAQLGLPTVTYRLGNVAGPSQGMGWNDKDSNLLFMRACLDNGAVPGGDWSIELTPVDFIAQFIVNCMMDIKFANNKTFHLINSSKLPLNLLARVAAGKGFPITRPTPSSWCGELSDSEGLLSVVLGDEALESLLGRHHTYLQSNIEAACAHFGMSYPRASEELLSGYVDRLVAENLLPGPPNAGGLRLGGRVAVVTGASTGIGLGVARALVAEGATVVLVDGSAENLKAISGQLGGTTYFPCDVTSRKSVHSTITDVQNSLGRIDILVNCAGAIHQTTTESRLYDDEWEDMVDMNCKGVMNVCGATFPMMLKAKKGHIVNISSDSGKTLPALTVYNASKAFVSAFSKGLRAESAGSGLRITDVQSGPANQSDSAGACLEPEDVASAVIYAVTSPSHMGLHEMLIEAR
;
A
#
# COMPACT_ATOMS: atom_id res chain seq x y z
N MET A 1 -5.53 -49.34 -18.72
CA MET A 1 -6.68 -49.03 -17.84
C MET A 1 -6.59 -47.58 -17.31
N ALA A 2 -6.05 -46.62 -18.08
CA ALA A 2 -5.73 -45.27 -17.59
C ALA A 2 -6.42 -44.10 -18.33
N ASP A 3 -7.27 -44.36 -19.34
CA ASP A 3 -7.76 -43.31 -20.26
C ASP A 3 -9.18 -42.79 -19.96
N PHE A 4 -9.72 -42.97 -18.75
CA PHE A 4 -11.12 -42.63 -18.46
C PHE A 4 -11.33 -41.39 -17.58
N VAL A 5 -10.28 -40.73 -17.09
CA VAL A 5 -10.40 -39.53 -16.26
C VAL A 5 -9.72 -38.36 -16.95
N SER A 6 -10.49 -37.32 -17.31
CA SER A 6 -9.96 -36.06 -17.83
C SER A 6 -10.02 -34.99 -16.74
N HIS A 7 -9.07 -34.07 -16.76
CA HIS A 7 -9.02 -32.94 -15.84
C HIS A 7 -8.70 -31.65 -16.60
N ARG A 8 -9.09 -30.52 -16.01
CA ARG A 8 -8.82 -29.17 -16.51
C ARG A 8 -8.47 -28.26 -15.33
N LEU A 9 -7.66 -27.25 -15.58
CA LEU A 9 -7.43 -26.15 -14.66
C LEU A 9 -8.06 -24.90 -15.25
N VAL A 10 -8.96 -24.27 -14.51
CA VAL A 10 -9.77 -23.15 -15.00
C VAL A 10 -9.66 -21.97 -14.06
N ASP A 11 -9.42 -20.78 -14.61
CA ASP A 11 -9.37 -19.54 -13.85
C ASP A 11 -10.77 -19.22 -13.27
N THR A 12 -10.83 -18.95 -11.96
CA THR A 12 -12.10 -18.80 -11.22
C THR A 12 -12.84 -17.50 -11.53
N GLU A 13 -12.17 -16.49 -12.08
CA GLU A 13 -12.76 -15.19 -12.41
C GLU A 13 -13.19 -15.13 -13.87
N THR A 14 -12.41 -15.71 -14.77
CA THR A 14 -12.62 -15.61 -16.23
C THR A 14 -13.25 -16.85 -16.84
N GLY A 15 -13.23 -18.01 -16.15
CA GLY A 15 -13.80 -19.27 -16.63
C GLY A 15 -13.02 -19.93 -17.79
N ASN A 16 -11.81 -19.44 -18.08
CA ASN A 16 -10.95 -19.94 -19.15
C ASN A 16 -9.91 -20.94 -18.62
N GLU A 17 -9.45 -21.86 -19.48
CA GLU A 17 -8.34 -22.76 -19.13
C GLU A 17 -7.05 -21.95 -18.88
N VAL A 18 -6.35 -22.27 -17.78
CA VAL A 18 -5.06 -21.66 -17.45
C VAL A 18 -3.92 -22.45 -18.10
N LYS A 19 -2.78 -21.78 -18.36
CA LYS A 19 -1.61 -22.44 -18.95
C LYS A 19 -0.90 -23.32 -17.91
N LYS A 20 -0.06 -24.24 -18.37
CA LYS A 20 0.82 -25.01 -17.48
C LYS A 20 1.68 -24.07 -16.64
N GLY A 21 1.73 -24.32 -15.33
CA GLY A 21 2.39 -23.48 -14.33
C GLY A 21 1.51 -22.40 -13.71
N GLU A 22 0.36 -22.07 -14.30
CA GLU A 22 -0.60 -21.09 -13.77
C GLU A 22 -1.61 -21.76 -12.82
N ALA A 23 -2.02 -21.04 -11.78
CA ALA A 23 -2.97 -21.53 -10.79
C ALA A 23 -4.40 -21.43 -11.33
N GLY A 24 -5.16 -22.53 -11.27
CA GLY A 24 -6.56 -22.60 -11.64
C GLY A 24 -7.34 -23.55 -10.74
N GLU A 25 -8.65 -23.45 -10.73
CA GLU A 25 -9.52 -24.42 -10.08
C GLU A 25 -9.46 -25.75 -10.83
N LEU A 26 -9.20 -26.84 -10.11
CA LEU A 26 -9.17 -28.18 -10.67
C LEU A 26 -10.59 -28.68 -10.95
N TRP A 27 -10.88 -28.97 -12.22
CA TRP A 27 -12.12 -29.54 -12.71
C TRP A 27 -11.86 -30.96 -13.20
N VAL A 28 -12.69 -31.93 -12.81
CA VAL A 28 -12.48 -33.35 -13.14
C VAL A 28 -13.70 -33.97 -13.82
N SER A 29 -13.48 -34.86 -14.77
CA SER A 29 -14.51 -35.59 -15.49
C SER A 29 -14.12 -37.05 -15.66
N GLY A 30 -15.11 -37.95 -15.64
CA GLY A 30 -14.89 -39.39 -15.79
C GLY A 30 -15.88 -40.25 -15.02
N PRO A 31 -15.78 -41.58 -15.11
CA PRO A 31 -16.72 -42.54 -14.51
C PRO A 31 -16.87 -42.44 -12.98
N GLY A 32 -15.88 -41.86 -12.29
CA GLY A 32 -15.89 -41.65 -10.84
C GLY A 32 -16.65 -40.40 -10.39
N VAL A 33 -17.08 -39.54 -11.31
CA VAL A 33 -17.80 -38.30 -11.00
C VAL A 33 -19.30 -38.59 -10.88
N GLY A 34 -19.93 -38.13 -9.79
CA GLY A 34 -21.37 -38.31 -9.55
C GLY A 34 -22.25 -37.58 -10.57
N ARG A 35 -23.54 -37.90 -10.64
CA ARG A 35 -24.50 -37.24 -11.55
C ARG A 35 -25.02 -35.89 -11.04
N GLY A 36 -24.62 -35.49 -9.83
CA GLY A 36 -25.16 -34.34 -9.12
C GLY A 36 -25.33 -34.60 -7.62
N TYR A 37 -25.74 -33.57 -6.90
CA TYR A 37 -26.12 -33.67 -5.48
C TYR A 37 -27.58 -34.13 -5.36
N THR A 38 -27.82 -35.20 -4.60
CA THR A 38 -29.15 -35.76 -4.37
C THR A 38 -30.10 -34.69 -3.80
N LYS A 39 -31.23 -34.46 -4.49
CA LYS A 39 -32.27 -33.47 -4.11
C LYS A 39 -31.78 -32.02 -3.96
N ASN A 40 -30.65 -31.64 -4.56
CA ASN A 40 -30.15 -30.26 -4.52
C ASN A 40 -29.78 -29.77 -5.93
N PRO A 41 -30.75 -29.31 -6.74
CA PRO A 41 -30.52 -28.90 -8.12
C PRO A 41 -29.65 -27.63 -8.23
N ALA A 42 -29.78 -26.68 -7.29
CA ALA A 42 -28.97 -25.46 -7.28
C ALA A 42 -27.48 -25.77 -7.11
N LYS A 43 -27.13 -26.57 -6.09
CA LYS A 43 -25.74 -26.99 -5.85
C LYS A 43 -25.21 -27.92 -6.94
N THR A 44 -26.09 -28.66 -7.60
CA THR A 44 -25.72 -29.48 -8.77
C THR A 44 -25.35 -28.60 -9.95
N ALA A 45 -26.13 -27.56 -10.25
CA ALA A 45 -25.81 -26.64 -11.34
C ALA A 45 -24.53 -25.83 -11.08
N GLU A 46 -24.23 -25.53 -9.81
CA GLU A 46 -23.02 -24.79 -9.41
C GLU A 46 -21.74 -25.63 -9.52
N ALA A 47 -21.79 -26.91 -9.11
CA ALA A 47 -20.61 -27.77 -9.02
C ALA A 47 -20.39 -28.66 -10.25
N PHE A 48 -21.43 -28.94 -11.05
CA PHE A 48 -21.34 -29.75 -12.25
C PHE A 48 -21.55 -28.86 -13.47
N VAL A 49 -20.45 -28.44 -14.08
CA VAL A 49 -20.42 -27.47 -15.17
C VAL A 49 -20.11 -28.17 -16.50
N THR A 50 -20.60 -27.63 -17.61
CA THR A 50 -20.27 -28.14 -18.94
C THR A 50 -19.26 -27.21 -19.60
N HIS A 51 -18.09 -27.74 -19.96
CA HIS A 51 -17.06 -26.99 -20.69
C HIS A 51 -16.78 -27.69 -22.02
N GLN A 52 -16.95 -26.96 -23.13
CA GLN A 52 -16.78 -27.46 -24.50
C GLN A 52 -17.53 -28.79 -24.76
N GLY A 53 -18.78 -28.88 -24.26
CA GLY A 53 -19.64 -30.06 -24.45
C GLY A 53 -19.33 -31.25 -23.53
N THR A 54 -18.31 -31.17 -22.66
CA THR A 54 -17.96 -32.21 -21.68
C THR A 54 -18.38 -31.79 -20.26
N PRO A 55 -19.07 -32.65 -19.49
CA PRO A 55 -19.42 -32.35 -18.10
C PRO A 55 -18.20 -32.51 -17.19
N TYR A 56 -17.95 -31.53 -16.33
CA TYR A 56 -16.90 -31.51 -15.32
C TYR A 56 -17.49 -31.25 -13.94
N TYR A 57 -16.87 -31.84 -12.92
CA TYR A 57 -17.10 -31.51 -11.53
C TYR A 57 -16.02 -30.55 -11.02
N ARG A 58 -16.45 -29.42 -10.46
CA ARG A 58 -15.59 -28.42 -9.82
C ARG A 58 -15.18 -28.91 -8.44
N THR A 59 -13.88 -29.12 -8.22
CA THR A 59 -13.37 -29.65 -6.94
C THR A 59 -13.27 -28.57 -5.85
N GLY A 60 -13.18 -27.30 -6.25
CA GLY A 60 -12.86 -26.17 -5.38
C GLY A 60 -11.43 -26.20 -4.82
N ASP A 61 -10.58 -27.07 -5.36
CA ASP A 61 -9.16 -27.11 -5.06
C ASP A 61 -8.42 -26.26 -6.09
N LEU A 62 -7.64 -25.29 -5.61
CA LEU A 62 -6.75 -24.51 -6.44
C LEU A 62 -5.51 -25.36 -6.70
N ALA A 63 -5.16 -25.54 -7.96
CA ALA A 63 -4.04 -26.36 -8.36
C ALA A 63 -3.32 -25.75 -9.56
N ARG A 64 -2.10 -26.22 -9.84
CA ARG A 64 -1.42 -25.95 -11.12
C ARG A 64 -0.80 -27.23 -11.65
N GLU A 65 -0.75 -27.34 -12.97
CA GLU A 65 -0.05 -28.42 -13.64
C GLU A 65 1.39 -27.96 -13.89
N LEU A 66 2.36 -28.64 -13.29
CA LEU A 66 3.77 -28.38 -13.52
C LEU A 66 4.16 -28.78 -14.95
N HIS A 67 5.30 -28.27 -15.41
CA HIS A 67 5.77 -28.52 -16.78
C HIS A 67 6.10 -29.99 -17.06
N ASP A 68 6.37 -30.77 -16.02
CA ASP A 68 6.58 -32.22 -16.07
C ASP A 68 5.28 -33.05 -16.03
N GLY A 69 4.11 -32.39 -15.97
CA GLY A 69 2.79 -33.01 -15.94
C GLY A 69 2.31 -33.42 -14.55
N VAL A 70 3.04 -33.07 -13.49
CA VAL A 70 2.60 -33.29 -12.10
C VAL A 70 1.60 -32.21 -11.68
N MET A 71 0.49 -32.62 -11.10
CA MET A 71 -0.52 -31.71 -10.54
C MET A 71 -0.17 -31.34 -9.09
N GLU A 72 0.01 -30.05 -8.83
CA GLU A 72 0.30 -29.50 -7.50
C GLU A 72 -0.94 -28.79 -6.93
N ILE A 73 -1.39 -29.21 -5.76
CA ILE A 73 -2.55 -28.62 -5.07
C ILE A 73 -2.08 -27.46 -4.18
N LEU A 74 -2.50 -26.24 -4.51
CA LEU A 74 -2.11 -24.96 -3.90
C LEU A 74 -2.98 -24.56 -2.69
N GLY A 75 -4.12 -25.22 -2.53
CA GLY A 75 -5.05 -24.98 -1.43
C GLY A 75 -6.50 -25.03 -1.90
N ARG A 76 -7.39 -24.38 -1.16
CA ARG A 76 -8.78 -24.19 -1.58
C ARG A 76 -9.02 -22.75 -1.97
N CYS A 77 -9.80 -22.54 -3.02
CA CYS A 77 -10.19 -21.20 -3.49
C CYS A 77 -10.92 -20.37 -2.40
N ASP A 78 -11.43 -21.03 -1.36
CA ASP A 78 -12.43 -20.49 -0.44
C ASP A 78 -11.86 -19.72 0.80
N PHE A 79 -10.52 -19.59 0.97
CA PHE A 79 -9.91 -19.18 2.27
C PHE A 79 -8.95 -17.99 2.29
N MET A 80 -8.81 -17.25 1.19
CA MET A 80 -8.01 -16.02 1.13
C MET A 80 -8.91 -14.79 1.29
N VAL A 81 -8.51 -13.84 2.14
CA VAL A 81 -9.27 -12.61 2.36
C VAL A 81 -8.37 -11.39 2.33
N LYS A 82 -8.86 -10.28 1.77
CA LYS A 82 -8.19 -8.98 1.87
C LYS A 82 -8.63 -8.25 3.13
N VAL A 83 -7.69 -7.95 4.01
CA VAL A 83 -7.89 -7.17 5.24
C VAL A 83 -7.01 -5.93 5.16
N ARG A 84 -7.62 -4.74 5.13
CA ARG A 84 -6.90 -3.45 5.11
C ARG A 84 -5.87 -3.34 3.97
N GLY A 85 -6.18 -3.90 2.80
CA GLY A 85 -5.30 -3.95 1.62
C GLY A 85 -4.27 -5.08 1.61
N TYR A 86 -4.15 -5.87 2.68
CA TYR A 86 -3.25 -7.01 2.78
C TYR A 86 -3.98 -8.33 2.49
N SER A 87 -3.38 -9.19 1.67
CA SER A 87 -3.88 -10.56 1.44
C SER A 87 -3.51 -11.45 2.62
N VAL A 88 -4.52 -11.84 3.40
CA VAL A 88 -4.37 -12.71 4.57
C VAL A 88 -4.90 -14.10 4.25
N VAL A 89 -4.05 -15.10 4.45
CA VAL A 89 -4.44 -16.52 4.35
C VAL A 89 -4.90 -16.97 5.73
N LEU A 90 -6.21 -17.13 5.92
CA LEU A 90 -6.79 -17.43 7.24
C LEU A 90 -6.26 -18.75 7.83
N GLY A 91 -5.97 -19.73 6.97
CA GLY A 91 -5.37 -21.01 7.39
C GLY A 91 -3.96 -20.88 8.00
N ALA A 92 -3.17 -19.88 7.57
CA ALA A 92 -1.86 -19.62 8.17
C ALA A 92 -1.98 -19.01 9.57
N VAL A 93 -3.02 -18.21 9.80
CA VAL A 93 -3.33 -17.66 11.12
C VAL A 93 -3.80 -18.78 12.06
N GLU A 94 -4.66 -19.68 11.59
CA GLU A 94 -5.07 -20.89 12.31
C GLU A 94 -3.85 -21.75 12.72
N ALA A 95 -2.87 -21.90 11.84
CA ALA A 95 -1.62 -22.62 12.09
C ALA A 95 -0.83 -22.06 13.28
N ALA A 96 -0.62 -20.73 13.27
CA ALA A 96 0.16 -20.04 14.29
C ALA A 96 -0.51 -20.15 15.66
N ILE A 97 -1.84 -20.01 15.73
CA ILE A 97 -2.61 -20.16 16.96
C ILE A 97 -2.50 -21.59 17.51
N LYS A 98 -2.56 -22.62 16.66
CA LYS A 98 -2.37 -24.02 17.09
C LYS A 98 -1.00 -24.25 17.73
N LYS A 99 0.05 -23.62 17.21
CA LYS A 99 1.42 -23.75 17.74
C LYS A 99 1.60 -23.11 19.13
N LEU A 100 0.88 -22.02 19.39
CA LEU A 100 0.99 -21.24 20.63
C LEU A 100 0.06 -21.73 21.74
N VAL A 101 -1.20 -22.06 21.40
CA VAL A 101 -2.30 -22.18 22.38
C VAL A 101 -2.59 -23.63 22.78
N GLY A 102 -1.94 -24.65 22.19
CA GLY A 102 -2.20 -26.05 22.54
C GLY A 102 -3.67 -26.48 22.30
N VAL A 103 -4.36 -25.82 21.37
CA VAL A 103 -5.78 -26.02 21.06
C VAL A 103 -5.97 -27.15 20.06
N ALA A 104 -7.00 -27.98 20.27
CA ALA A 104 -7.30 -29.09 19.34
C ALA A 104 -7.97 -28.62 18.04
N GLN A 105 -8.78 -27.55 18.13
CA GLN A 105 -9.49 -26.99 16.99
C GLN A 105 -9.46 -25.46 17.08
N VAL A 106 -9.18 -24.82 15.94
CA VAL A 106 -9.25 -23.37 15.76
C VAL A 106 -9.89 -23.09 14.39
N CYS A 107 -10.66 -22.01 14.32
CA CYS A 107 -11.17 -21.47 13.07
C CYS A 107 -10.98 -19.95 13.08
N VAL A 108 -10.39 -19.41 12.03
CA VAL A 108 -10.21 -17.97 11.86
C VAL A 108 -11.13 -17.48 10.75
N VAL A 109 -11.80 -16.36 11.02
CA VAL A 109 -12.67 -15.68 10.06
C VAL A 109 -12.28 -14.21 9.96
N ALA A 110 -12.48 -13.62 8.79
CA ALA A 110 -12.49 -12.17 8.63
C ALA A 110 -13.94 -11.69 8.57
N GLN A 111 -14.26 -10.68 9.37
CA GLN A 111 -15.62 -10.17 9.51
C GLN A 111 -15.65 -8.67 9.25
N GLY A 112 -16.58 -8.26 8.39
CA GLY A 112 -16.68 -6.91 7.82
C GLY A 112 -16.85 -6.95 6.30
N GLU A 113 -17.49 -5.94 5.72
CA GLU A 113 -17.69 -5.83 4.27
C GLU A 113 -16.39 -5.46 3.54
N GLU A 114 -16.30 -5.79 2.25
CA GLU A 114 -15.15 -5.39 1.42
C GLU A 114 -15.10 -3.87 1.27
N GLY A 115 -13.95 -3.28 1.61
CA GLY A 115 -13.79 -1.81 1.70
C GLY A 115 -14.07 -1.21 3.09
N THR A 116 -14.46 -2.01 4.08
CA THR A 116 -14.57 -1.59 5.49
C THR A 116 -13.37 -2.06 6.32
N ASP A 117 -13.25 -1.59 7.56
CA ASP A 117 -12.24 -2.07 8.51
C ASP A 117 -12.54 -3.51 8.97
N LYS A 118 -12.18 -4.49 8.11
CA LYS A 118 -12.34 -5.91 8.38
C LYS A 118 -11.51 -6.32 9.60
N ARG A 119 -12.12 -7.07 10.50
CA ARG A 119 -11.47 -7.62 11.69
C ARG A 119 -11.22 -9.11 11.54
N ILE A 120 -10.09 -9.56 12.05
CA ILE A 120 -9.76 -10.99 12.10
C ILE A 120 -10.15 -11.50 13.49
N ALA A 121 -11.01 -12.52 13.51
CA ALA A 121 -11.46 -13.17 14.74
C ALA A 121 -11.07 -14.65 14.74
N ALA A 122 -10.56 -15.12 15.88
CA ALA A 122 -10.14 -16.50 16.08
C ALA A 122 -11.04 -17.21 17.10
N TYR A 123 -11.68 -18.29 16.66
CA TYR A 123 -12.48 -19.17 17.52
C TYR A 123 -11.69 -20.42 17.86
N PHE A 124 -11.66 -20.84 19.13
CA PHE A 124 -10.87 -22.00 19.54
C PHE A 124 -11.54 -22.85 20.64
N CYS A 125 -11.18 -24.14 20.68
CA CYS A 125 -11.64 -25.10 21.70
C CYS A 125 -10.47 -25.57 22.58
N GLU A 126 -10.63 -25.46 23.89
CA GLU A 126 -9.76 -26.13 24.86
C GLU A 126 -10.24 -27.57 25.06
N SER A 127 -9.63 -28.54 24.38
CA SER A 127 -9.74 -29.97 24.68
C SER A 127 -8.74 -30.76 23.84
N GLY A 128 -7.56 -31.04 24.41
CA GLY A 128 -6.57 -31.97 23.83
C GLY A 128 -6.06 -32.95 24.90
N PRO A 129 -5.55 -34.14 24.53
CA PRO A 129 -5.00 -35.10 25.49
C PRO A 129 -3.94 -34.46 26.39
N ALA A 130 -3.89 -34.88 27.66
CA ALA A 130 -3.07 -34.28 28.72
C ALA A 130 -1.57 -34.19 28.39
N GLU A 131 -1.11 -34.96 27.41
CA GLU A 131 0.25 -35.02 26.86
C GLU A 131 0.63 -33.76 26.03
N LEU A 132 -0.33 -32.96 25.58
CA LEU A 132 -0.10 -31.69 24.86
C LEU A 132 0.09 -30.47 25.78
N ARG A 133 0.09 -30.65 27.12
CA ARG A 133 0.22 -29.59 28.14
C ARG A 133 1.64 -29.03 28.32
N GLY A 134 2.39 -28.87 27.22
CA GLY A 134 3.75 -28.34 27.22
C GLY A 134 3.91 -26.90 26.70
N ARG A 135 2.83 -26.23 26.29
CA ARG A 135 2.89 -24.86 25.71
C ARG A 135 1.74 -24.02 26.25
N MET A 136 2.01 -22.74 26.49
CA MET A 136 1.29 -21.81 27.37
C MET A 136 -0.20 -22.13 27.57
N PRO A 137 -0.65 -22.48 28.80
CA PRO A 137 -2.07 -22.61 29.08
C PRO A 137 -2.71 -21.22 28.99
N VAL A 138 -3.51 -20.97 27.96
CA VAL A 138 -4.37 -19.78 27.91
C VAL A 138 -5.50 -20.04 28.88
N SER A 139 -5.33 -19.55 30.11
CA SER A 139 -6.45 -19.39 31.03
C SER A 139 -7.47 -18.45 30.39
N THR A 140 -8.76 -18.76 30.52
CA THR A 140 -9.86 -17.84 30.17
C THR A 140 -9.74 -16.47 30.84
N ALA A 141 -8.94 -16.35 31.92
CA ALA A 141 -8.66 -15.07 32.56
C ALA A 141 -7.78 -14.11 31.74
N ALA A 142 -7.16 -14.58 30.65
CA ALA A 142 -6.31 -13.76 29.77
C ALA A 142 -7.06 -13.19 28.54
N ILE A 143 -8.35 -13.50 28.40
CA ILE A 143 -9.24 -12.98 27.35
C ILE A 143 -10.37 -12.23 28.05
N ASP A 144 -10.57 -10.98 27.70
CA ASP A 144 -11.65 -10.18 28.29
C ASP A 144 -13.03 -10.50 27.68
N ASP A 145 -14.09 -9.91 28.24
CA ASP A 145 -15.48 -10.11 27.81
C ASP A 145 -15.74 -9.74 26.33
N TYR A 146 -14.81 -9.03 25.70
CA TYR A 146 -14.87 -8.60 24.30
C TYR A 146 -13.96 -9.43 23.38
N GLY A 147 -13.33 -10.48 23.92
CA GLY A 147 -12.45 -11.37 23.19
C GLY A 147 -11.03 -10.84 22.99
N ARG A 148 -10.58 -9.82 23.73
CA ARG A 148 -9.23 -9.26 23.55
C ARG A 148 -8.23 -9.93 24.47
N SER A 149 -7.00 -10.13 23.99
CA SER A 149 -5.92 -10.71 24.78
C SER A 149 -4.56 -10.14 24.36
N PRO A 150 -4.01 -9.17 25.12
CA PRO A 150 -2.70 -8.59 24.82
C PRO A 150 -1.58 -9.63 24.80
N VAL A 151 -1.63 -10.62 25.69
CA VAL A 151 -0.64 -11.70 25.76
C VAL A 151 -0.63 -12.53 24.48
N LEU A 152 -1.80 -12.94 23.98
CA LEU A 152 -1.89 -13.68 22.72
C LEU A 152 -1.49 -12.86 21.52
N PHE A 153 -1.85 -11.57 21.52
CA PHE A 153 -1.46 -10.65 20.47
C PHE A 153 0.06 -10.52 20.35
N GLN A 154 0.76 -10.28 21.47
CA GLN A 154 2.23 -10.17 21.52
C GLN A 154 2.94 -11.47 21.12
N GLU A 155 2.45 -12.63 21.54
CA GLU A 155 3.05 -13.90 21.14
C GLU A 155 2.83 -14.21 19.65
N LEU A 156 1.67 -13.87 19.09
CA LEU A 156 1.39 -14.05 17.66
C LEU A 156 2.19 -13.09 16.78
N LEU A 157 2.52 -11.88 17.27
CA LEU A 157 3.36 -10.92 16.54
C LEU A 157 4.78 -11.43 16.25
N LYS A 158 5.28 -12.38 17.04
CA LYS A 158 6.60 -13.02 16.80
C LYS A 158 6.59 -13.90 15.55
N GLU A 159 5.42 -14.40 15.16
CA GLU A 159 5.24 -15.38 14.09
C GLU A 159 4.47 -14.83 12.89
N LEU A 160 3.60 -13.84 13.10
CA LEU A 160 2.72 -13.26 12.08
C LEU A 160 2.98 -11.75 11.93
N PRO A 161 2.86 -11.20 10.71
CA PRO A 161 2.86 -9.76 10.53
C PRO A 161 1.65 -9.14 11.24
N HIS A 162 1.80 -7.93 11.77
CA HIS A 162 0.80 -7.24 12.59
C HIS A 162 -0.62 -7.26 12.01
N TYR A 163 -0.78 -7.04 10.69
CA TYR A 163 -2.09 -7.03 10.03
C TYR A 163 -2.80 -8.40 9.97
N ALA A 164 -2.09 -9.50 10.21
CA ALA A 164 -2.62 -10.86 10.19
C ALA A 164 -2.92 -11.40 11.59
N VAL A 165 -2.54 -10.68 12.65
CA VAL A 165 -2.83 -11.07 14.04
C VAL A 165 -4.31 -10.81 14.34
N PRO A 166 -5.07 -11.81 14.86
CA PRO A 166 -6.45 -11.60 15.28
C PRO A 166 -6.57 -10.52 16.36
N SER A 167 -7.58 -9.66 16.23
CA SER A 167 -7.92 -8.67 17.25
C SER A 167 -8.99 -9.16 18.21
N VAL A 168 -9.62 -10.32 17.93
CA VAL A 168 -10.66 -10.94 18.76
C VAL A 168 -10.43 -12.46 18.84
N PHE A 169 -10.49 -12.99 20.05
CA PHE A 169 -10.31 -14.39 20.45
C PHE A 169 -11.54 -14.86 21.19
N ILE A 170 -12.19 -15.92 20.69
CA ILE A 170 -13.44 -16.44 21.25
C ILE A 170 -13.25 -17.90 21.58
N LYS A 171 -13.35 -18.21 22.87
CA LYS A 171 -13.38 -19.60 23.34
C LYS A 171 -14.78 -20.18 23.14
N ILE A 172 -14.86 -21.29 22.43
CA ILE A 172 -16.09 -22.06 22.26
C ILE A 172 -15.93 -23.47 22.82
N LYS A 173 -17.03 -24.08 23.29
CA LYS A 173 -16.99 -25.43 23.87
C LYS A 173 -16.68 -26.50 22.83
N THR A 174 -17.25 -26.35 21.63
CA THR A 174 -17.13 -27.29 20.52
C THR A 174 -17.19 -26.54 19.20
N MET A 175 -16.32 -26.88 18.25
CA MET A 175 -16.36 -26.27 16.92
C MET A 175 -17.62 -26.74 16.18
N PRO A 176 -18.46 -25.83 15.65
CA PRO A 176 -19.64 -26.22 14.89
C PRO A 176 -19.21 -26.95 13.63
N LEU A 177 -19.80 -28.12 13.36
CA LEU A 177 -19.49 -28.93 12.19
C LEU A 177 -20.71 -29.00 11.28
N ASN A 178 -20.48 -28.95 9.97
CA ASN A 178 -21.50 -29.17 8.98
C ASN A 178 -21.92 -30.65 9.01
N LYS A 179 -23.21 -30.90 9.23
CA LYS A 179 -23.78 -32.25 9.39
C LYS A 179 -23.54 -33.19 8.22
N ALA A 180 -23.30 -32.67 7.02
CA ALA A 180 -23.08 -33.45 5.80
C ALA A 180 -21.61 -33.67 5.45
N SER A 181 -20.70 -32.75 5.82
CA SER A 181 -19.28 -32.83 5.42
C SER A 181 -18.32 -33.07 6.58
N THR A 182 -18.79 -33.02 7.83
CA THR A 182 -17.97 -33.05 9.06
C THR A 182 -16.89 -31.94 9.14
N LYS A 183 -16.88 -30.99 8.19
CA LYS A 183 -16.01 -29.80 8.20
C LYS A 183 -16.60 -28.71 9.09
N THR A 184 -15.78 -27.80 9.59
CA THR A 184 -16.23 -26.64 10.38
C THR A 184 -17.28 -25.83 9.63
N ASP A 185 -18.43 -25.60 10.25
CA ASP A 185 -19.49 -24.73 9.75
C ASP A 185 -19.26 -23.29 10.23
N ARG A 186 -18.62 -22.49 9.38
CA ARG A 186 -18.24 -21.11 9.69
C ARG A 186 -19.45 -20.17 9.86
N PHE A 187 -20.58 -20.49 9.21
CA PHE A 187 -21.81 -19.71 9.33
C PHE A 187 -22.56 -19.99 10.65
N ALA A 188 -22.22 -21.09 11.32
CA ALA A 188 -22.76 -21.47 12.62
C ALA A 188 -21.83 -21.08 13.78
N LEU A 189 -20.75 -20.33 13.53
CA LEU A 189 -19.93 -19.77 14.59
C LEU A 189 -20.73 -18.72 15.38
N PRO A 190 -20.55 -18.63 16.71
CA PRO A 190 -21.20 -17.59 17.50
C PRO A 190 -20.89 -16.19 16.95
N PRO A 191 -21.82 -15.22 17.03
CA PRO A 191 -21.52 -13.85 16.65
C PRO A 191 -20.40 -13.28 17.53
N LEU A 192 -19.63 -12.32 16.99
CA LEU A 192 -18.66 -11.58 17.79
C LEU A 192 -19.37 -10.87 18.95
N PRO A 193 -18.67 -10.68 20.10
CA PRO A 193 -19.15 -9.80 21.16
C PRO A 193 -19.57 -8.46 20.56
N ALA A 194 -20.77 -7.99 20.90
CA ALA A 194 -21.24 -6.68 20.46
C ALA A 194 -20.24 -5.62 20.91
N GLN A 195 -19.87 -4.71 20.00
CA GLN A 195 -19.05 -3.58 20.40
C GLN A 195 -19.84 -2.77 21.44
N PRO A 196 -19.22 -2.43 22.58
CA PRO A 196 -19.86 -1.55 23.53
C PRO A 196 -20.09 -0.17 22.90
N PRO A 197 -20.99 0.66 23.47
CA PRO A 197 -21.06 2.06 23.10
C PRO A 197 -19.67 2.69 23.29
N SER A 198 -19.15 3.28 22.21
CA SER A 198 -17.87 3.98 22.21
C SER A 198 -17.91 5.10 23.25
N ALA A 199 -16.79 5.36 23.90
CA ALA A 199 -16.57 6.65 24.56
C ALA A 199 -16.91 7.75 23.53
N ALA A 200 -17.78 8.66 23.94
CA ALA A 200 -18.19 9.80 23.14
C ALA A 200 -17.66 11.05 23.84
N ILE A 201 -16.78 11.75 23.16
CA ILE A 201 -16.24 13.01 23.66
C ILE A 201 -17.33 14.07 23.53
N ALA A 202 -17.63 14.78 24.63
CA ALA A 202 -18.62 15.85 24.64
C ALA A 202 -18.24 16.99 23.67
N ALA A 203 -19.23 17.69 23.11
CA ALA A 203 -19.00 18.73 22.11
C ALA A 203 -18.18 19.92 22.65
N ASP A 204 -18.16 20.13 23.95
CA ASP A 204 -17.41 21.17 24.67
C ASP A 204 -16.09 20.68 25.28
N PHE A 205 -15.71 19.42 25.05
CA PHE A 205 -14.47 18.87 25.54
C PHE A 205 -13.26 19.54 24.89
N SER A 206 -12.33 20.00 25.72
CA SER A 206 -11.03 20.50 25.30
C SER A 206 -9.94 19.57 25.80
N TYR A 207 -9.05 19.17 24.89
CA TYR A 207 -7.95 18.29 25.20
C TYR A 207 -6.86 19.03 25.97
N ASP A 208 -6.67 18.67 27.25
CA ASP A 208 -5.74 19.33 28.18
C ASP A 208 -4.36 18.63 28.30
N GLY A 209 -4.13 17.58 27.49
CA GLY A 209 -2.91 16.78 27.55
C GLY A 209 -2.77 15.87 28.77
N SER A 210 -3.80 15.72 29.61
CA SER A 210 -3.80 14.77 30.72
C SER A 210 -3.91 13.32 30.25
N GLU A 211 -3.40 12.37 31.05
CA GLU A 211 -3.59 10.93 30.78
C GLU A 211 -5.07 10.56 30.70
N ALA A 212 -5.95 11.26 31.43
CA ALA A 212 -7.39 11.08 31.34
C ALA A 212 -7.93 11.52 29.97
N ALA A 213 -7.51 12.68 29.45
CA ALA A 213 -7.86 13.15 28.12
C ALA A 213 -7.28 12.25 27.02
N SER A 214 -6.00 11.85 27.13
CA SER A 214 -5.37 10.90 26.19
C SER A 214 -6.09 9.56 26.17
N ARG A 215 -6.50 9.05 27.34
CA ARG A 215 -7.27 7.81 27.48
C ARG A 215 -8.63 7.92 26.79
N LEU A 216 -9.36 9.01 27.01
CA LEU A 216 -10.66 9.26 26.39
C LEU A 216 -10.56 9.30 24.85
N VAL A 217 -9.55 9.97 24.31
CA VAL A 217 -9.35 10.02 22.84
C VAL A 217 -8.91 8.67 22.29
N PHE A 218 -8.08 7.91 23.01
CA PHE A 218 -7.79 6.51 22.64
C PHE A 218 -9.07 5.67 22.60
N GLU A 219 -9.89 5.76 23.65
CA GLU A 219 -11.12 4.98 23.79
C GLU A 219 -12.14 5.34 22.71
N GLU A 220 -12.30 6.63 22.38
CA GLU A 220 -13.14 7.08 21.26
C GLU A 220 -12.68 6.50 19.92
N VAL A 221 -11.39 6.64 19.61
CA VAL A 221 -10.84 6.23 18.30
C VAL A 221 -10.81 4.72 18.13
N LEU A 222 -10.52 3.98 19.20
CA LEU A 222 -10.55 2.52 19.23
C LEU A 222 -11.97 1.96 19.39
N LYS A 223 -12.98 2.83 19.56
CA LYS A 223 -14.39 2.48 19.81
C LYS A 223 -14.54 1.57 21.02
N LEU A 224 -13.93 1.96 22.13
CA LEU A 224 -13.92 1.28 23.43
C LEU A 224 -14.81 2.03 24.43
N PRO A 225 -15.38 1.34 25.44
CA PRO A 225 -16.06 2.01 26.54
C PRO A 225 -15.08 2.86 27.33
N GLU A 226 -15.60 3.94 27.91
CA GLU A 226 -14.82 4.80 28.80
C GLU A 226 -14.27 4.00 30.01
N GLY A 227 -12.99 4.19 30.32
CA GLY A 227 -12.32 3.55 31.46
C GLY A 227 -11.80 2.13 31.19
N THR A 228 -11.80 1.70 29.93
CA THR A 228 -11.26 0.41 29.49
C THR A 228 -9.73 0.39 29.50
N LEU A 229 -9.10 1.50 29.16
CA LEU A 229 -7.66 1.59 29.02
C LEU A 229 -7.02 2.10 30.31
N THR A 230 -5.83 1.59 30.60
CA THR A 230 -4.95 2.10 31.65
C THR A 230 -3.95 3.09 31.06
N THR A 231 -3.19 3.78 31.90
CA THR A 231 -2.14 4.71 31.47
C THR A 231 -1.05 4.02 30.62
N GLU A 232 -0.76 2.75 30.88
CA GLU A 232 0.24 1.97 30.14
C GLU A 232 -0.36 1.16 28.98
N SER A 233 -1.66 1.29 28.72
CA SER A 233 -2.30 0.53 27.65
C SER A 233 -1.76 0.94 26.28
N ASN A 234 -1.21 -0.04 25.55
CA ASN A 234 -0.64 0.16 24.21
C ASN A 234 -1.73 0.17 23.14
N PHE A 235 -1.78 1.23 22.33
CA PHE A 235 -2.78 1.46 21.29
C PHE A 235 -2.98 0.26 20.33
N PHE A 236 -1.90 -0.43 19.97
CA PHE A 236 -1.93 -1.53 19.02
C PHE A 236 -2.50 -2.83 19.63
N GLU A 237 -2.28 -3.05 20.93
CA GLU A 237 -2.82 -4.22 21.65
C GLU A 237 -4.36 -4.21 21.71
N PHE A 238 -4.95 -3.02 21.59
CA PHE A 238 -6.40 -2.83 21.61
C PHE A 238 -7.00 -2.65 20.21
N GLY A 239 -6.28 -3.05 19.16
CA GLY A 239 -6.78 -3.07 17.78
C GLY A 239 -6.44 -1.83 16.94
N GLY A 240 -5.62 -0.92 17.48
CA GLY A 240 -5.06 0.22 16.76
C GLY A 240 -4.18 -0.21 15.59
N HIS A 241 -4.07 0.66 14.59
CA HIS A 241 -3.18 0.49 13.43
C HIS A 241 -2.79 1.86 12.88
N SER A 242 -1.85 1.91 11.93
CA SER A 242 -1.29 3.16 11.39
C SER A 242 -2.34 4.20 10.98
N LEU A 243 -3.40 3.81 10.27
CA LEU A 243 -4.49 4.73 9.92
C LEU A 243 -5.25 5.26 11.15
N LEU A 244 -5.50 4.42 12.16
CA LEU A 244 -6.11 4.86 13.42
C LEU A 244 -5.16 5.72 14.26
N VAL A 245 -3.84 5.57 14.12
CA VAL A 245 -2.87 6.50 14.72
C VAL A 245 -3.03 7.87 14.09
N THR A 246 -3.13 7.97 12.77
CA THR A 246 -3.40 9.25 12.11
C THR A 246 -4.69 9.87 12.62
N HIS A 247 -5.78 9.08 12.69
CA HIS A 247 -7.05 9.57 13.22
C HIS A 247 -6.95 10.00 14.68
N LEU A 248 -6.22 9.25 15.51
CA LEU A 248 -5.97 9.57 16.91
C LEU A 248 -5.32 10.93 17.06
N LEU A 249 -4.21 11.16 16.36
CA LEU A 249 -3.44 12.40 16.49
C LEU A 249 -4.18 13.60 15.86
N SER A 250 -4.89 13.40 14.74
CA SER A 250 -5.78 14.42 14.17
C SER A 250 -6.92 14.76 15.12
N ARG A 251 -7.49 13.77 15.82
CA ARG A 251 -8.55 13.99 16.81
C ARG A 251 -8.05 14.77 18.02
N VAL A 252 -6.86 14.44 18.55
CA VAL A 252 -6.20 15.22 19.60
C VAL A 252 -6.05 16.69 19.17
N HIS A 253 -5.58 16.94 17.95
CA HIS A 253 -5.41 18.29 17.44
C HIS A 253 -6.74 19.04 17.28
N ALA A 254 -7.76 18.38 16.73
CA ALA A 254 -9.09 18.95 16.55
C ALA A 254 -9.77 19.33 17.88
N LEU A 255 -9.41 18.67 18.99
CA LEU A 255 -9.90 18.97 20.34
C LEU A 255 -9.07 20.06 21.06
N GLY A 256 -8.18 20.75 20.35
CA GLY A 256 -7.35 21.83 20.89
C GLY A 256 -5.99 21.37 21.45
N GLY A 257 -5.63 20.09 21.30
CA GLY A 257 -4.31 19.57 21.65
C GLY A 257 -3.23 19.98 20.65
N PRO A 258 -1.94 19.80 21.01
CA PRO A 258 -0.84 20.08 20.10
C PRO A 258 -0.80 19.05 18.97
N ARG A 259 -0.13 19.42 17.87
CA ARG A 259 0.20 18.46 16.81
C ARG A 259 1.31 17.54 17.31
N VAL A 260 0.98 16.26 17.46
CA VAL A 260 1.93 15.21 17.85
C VAL A 260 2.40 14.49 16.59
N PRO A 261 3.72 14.41 16.32
CA PRO A 261 4.23 13.63 15.19
C PRO A 261 3.90 12.14 15.33
N VAL A 262 3.46 11.50 14.24
CA VAL A 262 3.13 10.06 14.20
C VAL A 262 4.32 9.21 14.65
N ALA A 263 5.53 9.56 14.23
CA ALA A 263 6.75 8.85 14.60
C ALA A 263 6.99 8.87 16.12
N ASP A 264 6.73 10.00 16.78
CA ASP A 264 6.95 10.12 18.23
C ASP A 264 5.89 9.36 19.03
N PHE A 265 4.66 9.33 18.54
CA PHE A 265 3.61 8.49 19.12
C PHE A 265 3.94 7.00 18.99
N ILE A 266 4.40 6.55 17.82
CA ILE A 266 4.74 5.13 17.59
C ILE A 266 5.88 4.66 18.51
N ARG A 267 6.80 5.54 18.92
CA ARG A 267 7.86 5.23 19.88
C ARG A 267 7.34 4.94 21.29
N ALA A 268 6.23 5.55 21.68
CA ALA A 268 5.57 5.32 22.96
C ALA A 268 4.05 5.29 22.77
N PRO A 269 3.48 4.22 22.17
CA PRO A 269 2.09 4.20 21.71
C PRO A 269 1.13 3.88 22.87
N THR A 270 1.38 4.43 24.05
CA THR A 270 0.55 4.26 25.25
C THR A 270 -0.21 5.53 25.58
N VAL A 271 -1.25 5.42 26.40
CA VAL A 271 -2.00 6.58 26.91
C VAL A 271 -1.07 7.59 27.59
N ALA A 272 -0.17 7.11 28.45
CA ALA A 272 0.85 7.93 29.10
C ALA A 272 1.85 8.52 28.09
N GLY A 273 2.22 7.76 27.06
CA GLY A 273 3.07 8.25 25.97
C GLY A 273 2.45 9.43 25.23
N LEU A 274 1.18 9.34 24.83
CA LEU A 274 0.46 10.45 24.21
C LEU A 274 0.34 11.66 25.13
N SER A 275 0.04 11.45 26.42
CA SER A 275 -0.08 12.55 27.40
C SER A 275 1.23 13.32 27.54
N ARG A 276 2.37 12.63 27.63
CA ARG A 276 3.70 13.26 27.67
C ARG A 276 3.98 14.07 26.41
N LEU A 277 3.78 13.47 25.23
CA LEU A 277 3.97 14.15 23.94
C LEU A 277 3.09 15.40 23.83
N ALA A 278 1.84 15.30 24.31
CA ALA A 278 0.91 16.42 24.34
C ALA A 278 1.28 17.55 25.32
N ARG A 279 2.12 17.27 26.32
CA ARG A 279 2.62 18.27 27.27
C ARG A 279 3.94 18.88 26.83
N GLY A 280 4.44 18.52 25.64
CA GLY A 280 5.76 18.93 25.16
C GLY A 280 6.90 18.27 25.92
N GLU A 281 6.63 17.19 26.66
CA GLU A 281 7.68 16.35 27.23
C GLU A 281 8.29 15.52 26.10
N ALA A 282 9.62 15.38 26.10
CA ALA A 282 10.30 14.58 25.10
C ALA A 282 9.71 13.15 25.09
N SER A 283 9.51 12.60 23.89
CA SER A 283 9.21 11.17 23.75
C SER A 283 10.24 10.40 24.57
N PRO A 284 9.86 9.34 25.32
CA PRO A 284 10.85 8.45 25.88
C PRO A 284 11.74 8.02 24.72
N THR A 285 13.01 8.43 24.75
CA THR A 285 14.01 7.77 23.93
C THR A 285 13.89 6.29 24.23
N GLU A 286 13.98 5.44 23.20
CA GLU A 286 14.06 4.00 23.42
C GLU A 286 14.95 3.74 24.66
N PRO A 287 14.48 2.93 25.64
CA PRO A 287 15.24 2.72 26.87
C PRO A 287 16.67 2.39 26.46
N ALA A 288 17.63 3.18 26.95
CA ALA A 288 19.00 3.22 26.42
C ALA A 288 19.54 1.80 26.27
N ARG A 289 19.45 1.26 25.06
CA ARG A 289 19.86 -0.10 24.77
C ARG A 289 21.36 -0.08 24.61
N PHE A 290 22.05 -0.88 25.39
CA PHE A 290 23.47 -1.04 25.21
C PHE A 290 23.72 -1.91 23.97
N LEU A 291 23.75 -1.30 22.78
CA LEU A 291 23.89 -2.01 21.51
C LEU A 291 25.08 -3.01 21.46
N PRO A 292 26.22 -2.77 22.14
CA PRO A 292 27.28 -3.78 22.22
C PRO A 292 26.84 -5.12 22.82
N SER A 293 25.91 -5.16 23.78
CA SER A 293 25.41 -6.44 24.32
C SER A 293 24.53 -7.19 23.30
N GLU A 294 23.81 -6.48 22.43
CA GLU A 294 23.10 -7.12 21.31
C GLU A 294 24.09 -7.72 20.30
N VAL A 295 25.21 -7.04 20.02
CA VAL A 295 26.28 -7.61 19.19
C VAL A 295 26.81 -8.90 19.81
N GLU A 296 27.01 -8.94 21.13
CA GLU A 296 27.45 -10.16 21.83
C GLU A 296 26.41 -11.28 21.74
N LYS A 297 25.14 -10.98 22.03
CA LYS A 297 24.01 -11.91 21.92
C LYS A 297 23.94 -12.57 20.54
N HIS A 298 24.00 -11.78 19.47
CA HIS A 298 23.86 -12.28 18.10
C HIS A 298 25.15 -12.84 17.50
N SER A 299 26.30 -12.61 18.14
CA SER A 299 27.57 -13.23 17.75
C SER A 299 27.92 -14.49 18.54
N GLY A 300 27.06 -14.92 19.46
CA GLY A 300 27.20 -16.17 20.19
C GLY A 300 27.30 -17.35 19.23
N GLY A 301 28.46 -18.03 19.22
CA GLY A 301 28.75 -19.14 18.28
C GLY A 301 29.62 -18.75 17.07
N MET A 302 29.97 -17.48 16.89
CA MET A 302 30.94 -17.06 15.87
C MET A 302 32.37 -17.44 16.24
N THR A 303 32.84 -18.57 15.71
CA THR A 303 34.22 -19.04 15.75
C THR A 303 35.05 -18.58 14.54
N GLY A 304 36.38 -18.52 14.71
CA GLY A 304 37.31 -18.17 13.63
C GLY A 304 37.23 -19.12 12.44
N VAL A 305 37.33 -18.57 11.23
CA VAL A 305 37.53 -19.38 10.02
C VAL A 305 38.89 -20.07 10.12
N SER A 306 38.97 -21.36 9.82
CA SER A 306 40.20 -22.14 9.95
C SER A 306 41.34 -21.57 9.09
N LEU A 307 42.59 -21.70 9.55
CA LEU A 307 43.76 -21.21 8.79
C LEU A 307 43.82 -21.77 7.36
N ALA A 308 43.43 -23.03 7.18
CA ALA A 308 43.38 -23.67 5.86
C ALA A 308 42.37 -23.01 4.92
N VAL A 309 41.21 -22.61 5.43
CA VAL A 309 40.17 -21.92 4.65
C VAL A 309 40.55 -20.46 4.37
N LYS A 310 41.20 -19.77 5.33
CA LYS A 310 41.81 -18.45 5.09
C LYS A 310 42.86 -18.50 3.97
N ALA A 311 43.72 -19.52 3.97
CA ALA A 311 44.74 -19.72 2.94
C ALA A 311 44.12 -20.04 1.56
N TYR A 312 43.05 -20.85 1.52
CA TYR A 312 42.30 -21.17 0.31
C TYR A 312 41.71 -19.91 -0.37
N TRP A 313 41.11 -19.00 0.41
CA TRP A 313 40.56 -17.74 -0.10
C TRP A 313 41.61 -16.77 -0.64
N ASN A 314 42.80 -16.75 -0.05
CA ASN A 314 43.91 -15.94 -0.57
C ASN A 314 44.46 -16.47 -1.92
N PHE A 315 44.23 -17.75 -2.24
CA PHE A 315 44.75 -18.40 -3.44
C PHE A 315 43.75 -18.44 -4.61
N ILE A 316 42.44 -18.47 -4.34
CA ILE A 316 41.43 -18.50 -5.41
C ILE A 316 41.26 -17.12 -6.05
N VAL A 317 41.65 -17.07 -7.33
CA VAL A 317 41.33 -15.99 -8.25
C VAL A 317 39.87 -16.12 -8.69
N PHE A 318 38.95 -15.42 -8.03
CA PHE A 318 37.61 -15.20 -8.57
C PHE A 318 37.67 -14.11 -9.63
N SER A 319 38.14 -14.45 -10.83
CA SER A 319 37.97 -13.63 -12.04
C SER A 319 36.99 -14.32 -12.99
N ASN A 320 35.86 -14.80 -12.46
CA ASN A 320 34.87 -15.54 -13.23
C ASN A 320 33.54 -14.79 -13.23
N SER A 321 33.05 -14.49 -14.44
CA SER A 321 31.75 -13.88 -14.71
C SER A 321 30.56 -14.78 -14.38
N SER A 322 30.79 -16.00 -13.88
CA SER A 322 29.77 -17.01 -13.55
C SER A 322 29.97 -17.52 -12.12
N GLN A 323 29.41 -16.78 -11.15
CA GLN A 323 29.36 -17.18 -9.74
C GLN A 323 27.96 -17.69 -9.39
N ARG A 324 27.84 -18.50 -8.33
CA ARG A 324 26.55 -18.85 -7.72
C ARG A 324 26.26 -17.89 -6.57
N VAL A 325 25.24 -17.05 -6.73
CA VAL A 325 24.94 -15.94 -5.82
C VAL A 325 23.69 -16.24 -5.03
N LEU A 326 23.75 -16.18 -3.71
CA LEU A 326 22.56 -16.09 -2.87
C LEU A 326 22.22 -14.61 -2.67
N LEU A 327 21.08 -14.18 -3.20
CA LEU A 327 20.54 -12.84 -3.00
C LEU A 327 19.36 -12.91 -2.02
N THR A 328 19.52 -12.30 -0.85
CA THR A 328 18.38 -12.06 0.05
C THR A 328 17.80 -10.68 -0.25
N GLY A 329 16.50 -10.47 0.02
CA GLY A 329 15.88 -9.15 -0.17
C GLY A 329 15.60 -8.79 -1.63
N ALA A 330 15.51 -9.79 -2.53
CA ALA A 330 15.25 -9.58 -3.95
C ALA A 330 13.87 -8.95 -4.26
N THR A 331 12.93 -9.02 -3.31
CA THR A 331 11.61 -8.36 -3.37
C THR A 331 11.59 -6.98 -2.70
N GLY A 332 12.76 -6.44 -2.33
CA GLY A 332 12.93 -5.06 -1.89
C GLY A 332 13.55 -4.23 -3.02
N TYR A 333 13.42 -2.90 -2.92
CA TYR A 333 13.80 -1.98 -3.99
C TYR A 333 15.24 -2.16 -4.49
N VAL A 334 16.23 -1.99 -3.60
CA VAL A 334 17.65 -2.16 -3.93
C VAL A 334 17.97 -3.59 -4.41
N GLY A 335 17.38 -4.60 -3.76
CA GLY A 335 17.60 -6.00 -4.11
C GLY A 335 17.09 -6.34 -5.52
N ALA A 336 15.93 -5.81 -5.92
CA ALA A 336 15.37 -5.99 -7.26
C ALA A 336 16.27 -5.40 -8.35
N HIS A 337 16.83 -4.21 -8.13
CA HIS A 337 17.78 -3.59 -9.07
C HIS A 337 19.12 -4.32 -9.12
N ILE A 338 19.63 -4.82 -7.98
CA ILE A 338 20.82 -5.68 -7.96
C ILE A 338 20.56 -6.98 -8.72
N LEU A 339 19.40 -7.62 -8.52
CA LEU A 339 19.02 -8.83 -9.27
C LEU A 339 19.02 -8.55 -10.78
N ASN A 340 18.28 -7.52 -11.22
CA ASN A 340 18.23 -7.15 -12.63
C ASN A 340 19.64 -6.88 -13.18
N LYS A 341 20.50 -6.20 -12.41
CA LYS A 341 21.87 -5.93 -12.81
C LYS A 341 22.71 -7.21 -12.92
N LEU A 342 22.68 -8.08 -11.92
CA LEU A 342 23.36 -9.38 -11.93
C LEU A 342 22.94 -10.21 -13.15
N MET A 343 21.65 -10.27 -13.44
CA MET A 343 21.13 -11.05 -14.56
C MET A 343 21.56 -10.46 -15.91
N ARG A 344 21.68 -9.14 -16.04
CA ARG A 344 22.04 -8.49 -17.32
C ARG A 344 23.54 -8.37 -17.55
N SER A 345 24.35 -8.19 -16.52
CA SER A 345 25.79 -7.94 -16.65
C SER A 345 26.68 -9.08 -16.17
N SER A 346 26.11 -10.27 -15.90
CA SER A 346 26.88 -11.46 -15.54
C SER A 346 26.25 -12.74 -16.07
N GLN A 347 27.05 -13.81 -16.07
CA GLN A 347 26.64 -15.19 -16.32
C GLN A 347 26.44 -15.96 -15.01
N SER A 348 26.18 -15.24 -13.91
CA SER A 348 25.96 -15.82 -12.59
C SER A 348 24.63 -16.55 -12.53
N GLN A 349 24.61 -17.64 -11.77
CA GLN A 349 23.39 -18.29 -11.32
C GLN A 349 22.95 -17.63 -10.02
N VAL A 350 21.71 -17.15 -9.95
CA VAL A 350 21.21 -16.37 -8.81
C VAL A 350 20.11 -17.15 -8.10
N PHE A 351 20.34 -17.40 -6.82
CA PHE A 351 19.40 -17.98 -5.87
C PHE A 351 18.75 -16.83 -5.09
N CYS A 352 17.49 -16.55 -5.34
CA CYS A 352 16.76 -15.51 -4.62
C CYS A 352 16.01 -16.11 -3.44
N LEU A 353 16.40 -15.73 -2.23
CA LEU A 353 15.65 -16.08 -1.02
C LEU A 353 14.41 -15.20 -0.92
N VAL A 354 13.23 -15.80 -1.02
CA VAL A 354 11.93 -15.12 -1.02
C VAL A 354 11.00 -15.84 -0.05
N ARG A 355 10.28 -15.08 0.77
CA ARG A 355 9.30 -15.64 1.70
C ARG A 355 8.14 -16.31 0.94
N GLY A 356 7.90 -17.59 1.23
CA GLY A 356 6.79 -18.35 0.66
C GLY A 356 5.44 -18.02 1.32
N PRO A 357 4.30 -18.37 0.69
CA PRO A 357 3.04 -18.52 1.42
C PRO A 357 3.18 -19.64 2.47
N ARG A 358 2.64 -19.41 3.67
CA ARG A 358 2.66 -20.40 4.76
C ARG A 358 1.46 -21.34 4.66
N ASP A 359 1.70 -22.64 4.80
CA ASP A 359 0.65 -23.66 4.91
C ASP A 359 -0.04 -23.65 6.30
N TYR A 360 -1.04 -24.52 6.50
CA TYR A 360 -1.76 -24.64 7.78
C TYR A 360 -0.89 -25.16 8.95
N LYS A 361 0.34 -25.60 8.69
CA LYS A 361 1.34 -25.97 9.71
C LYS A 361 2.40 -24.89 9.90
N GLY A 362 2.28 -23.75 9.21
CA GLY A 362 3.24 -22.66 9.25
C GLY A 362 4.58 -23.00 8.59
N ASN A 363 4.60 -23.97 7.68
CA ASN A 363 5.74 -24.26 6.82
C ASN A 363 5.59 -23.44 5.53
N GLU A 364 6.69 -22.91 5.01
CA GLU A 364 6.68 -22.25 3.70
C GLU A 364 6.78 -23.33 2.61
N THR A 365 5.76 -23.47 1.75
CA THR A 365 5.63 -24.69 0.92
C THR A 365 5.71 -24.48 -0.58
N ASP A 366 5.69 -23.24 -1.10
CA ASP A 366 5.52 -23.03 -2.54
C ASP A 366 6.57 -22.10 -3.16
N ARG A 367 7.56 -22.71 -3.84
CA ARG A 367 8.64 -22.05 -4.57
C ARG A 367 8.16 -21.26 -5.79
N GLU A 368 7.16 -21.75 -6.50
CA GLU A 368 6.67 -21.11 -7.71
C GLU A 368 5.74 -19.93 -7.38
N VAL A 369 4.99 -19.94 -6.26
CA VAL A 369 4.29 -18.73 -5.78
C VAL A 369 5.30 -17.66 -5.35
N ALA A 370 6.36 -18.05 -4.62
CA ALA A 370 7.45 -17.14 -4.30
C ALA A 370 8.10 -16.57 -5.59
N ARG A 371 8.24 -17.39 -6.62
CA ARG A 371 8.72 -16.99 -7.95
C ARG A 371 7.78 -16.03 -8.65
N SER A 372 6.48 -16.30 -8.72
CA SER A 372 5.49 -15.39 -9.31
C SER A 372 5.47 -14.04 -8.58
N ARG A 373 5.61 -14.03 -7.25
CA ARG A 373 5.72 -12.79 -6.47
C ARG A 373 6.96 -11.99 -6.84
N LEU A 374 8.11 -12.65 -6.94
CA LEU A 374 9.35 -12.00 -7.37
C LEU A 374 9.20 -11.41 -8.78
N ILE A 375 8.66 -12.18 -9.74
CA ILE A 375 8.45 -11.72 -11.12
C ILE A 375 7.48 -10.53 -11.16
N ALA A 376 6.34 -10.63 -10.46
CA ALA A 376 5.36 -9.54 -10.39
C ALA A 376 5.97 -8.27 -9.77
N HIS A 377 6.78 -8.43 -8.72
CA HIS A 377 7.49 -7.31 -8.10
C HIS A 377 8.51 -6.67 -9.07
N LEU A 378 9.30 -7.47 -9.78
CA LEU A 378 10.18 -6.97 -10.83
C LEU A 378 9.40 -6.25 -11.93
N GLY A 379 8.23 -6.77 -12.31
CA GLY A 379 7.35 -6.16 -13.31
C GLY A 379 6.80 -4.80 -12.87
N ALA A 380 6.44 -4.65 -11.60
CA ALA A 380 6.00 -3.38 -11.02
C ALA A 380 7.10 -2.30 -11.10
N HIS A 381 8.37 -2.69 -11.09
CA HIS A 381 9.51 -1.79 -11.25
C HIS A 381 10.03 -1.70 -12.70
N GLY A 382 9.34 -2.29 -13.68
CA GLY A 382 9.77 -2.29 -15.08
C GLY A 382 11.06 -3.10 -15.34
N LEU A 383 11.39 -4.04 -14.45
CA LEU A 383 12.62 -4.84 -14.48
C LEU A 383 12.40 -6.29 -14.97
N SER A 384 11.17 -6.68 -15.29
CA SER A 384 10.84 -8.09 -15.62
C SER A 384 11.07 -8.48 -17.07
N SER A 385 11.23 -7.54 -18.00
CA SER A 385 11.48 -7.86 -19.39
C SER A 385 12.88 -8.47 -19.55
N GLU A 386 12.98 -9.59 -20.28
CA GLU A 386 14.25 -10.18 -20.74
C GLU A 386 15.15 -10.85 -19.68
N LEU A 387 14.63 -11.24 -18.51
CA LEU A 387 15.42 -12.02 -17.56
C LEU A 387 15.55 -13.48 -18.01
N ASP A 388 16.79 -13.97 -18.02
CA ASP A 388 17.12 -15.37 -18.27
C ASP A 388 16.68 -16.24 -17.09
N MET A 389 15.51 -16.85 -17.21
CA MET A 389 14.88 -17.60 -16.14
C MET A 389 15.59 -18.92 -15.79
N ASP A 390 16.50 -19.40 -16.64
CA ASP A 390 17.27 -20.62 -16.38
C ASP A 390 18.37 -20.36 -15.34
N ARG A 391 18.86 -19.12 -15.26
CA ARG A 391 19.85 -18.68 -14.27
C ARG A 391 19.23 -18.18 -12.96
N LEU A 392 17.93 -17.95 -12.91
CA LEU A 392 17.22 -17.48 -11.73
C LEU A 392 16.50 -18.63 -11.03
N GLN A 393 16.94 -18.95 -9.82
CA GLN A 393 16.28 -19.92 -8.95
C GLN A 393 15.70 -19.24 -7.71
N VAL A 394 14.45 -19.53 -7.39
CA VAL A 394 13.81 -19.00 -6.18
C VAL A 394 13.88 -20.05 -5.08
N VAL A 395 14.40 -19.62 -3.94
CA VAL A 395 14.51 -20.41 -2.71
C VAL A 395 13.54 -19.83 -1.72
N VAL A 396 12.72 -20.69 -1.12
CA VAL A 396 11.75 -20.29 -0.12
C VAL A 396 12.43 -20.22 1.24
N GLY A 397 12.25 -19.11 1.93
CA GLY A 397 12.74 -18.95 3.30
C GLY A 397 12.67 -17.52 3.83
N ASP A 398 13.03 -17.37 5.10
CA ASP A 398 13.02 -16.12 5.83
C ASP A 398 14.37 -15.90 6.53
N VAL A 399 15.00 -14.75 6.24
CA VAL A 399 16.28 -14.39 6.85
C VAL A 399 16.22 -14.38 8.38
N GLY A 400 15.08 -13.99 8.98
CA GLY A 400 14.95 -13.92 10.44
C GLY A 400 14.92 -15.28 11.13
N LEU A 401 14.72 -16.36 10.39
CA LEU A 401 14.64 -17.72 10.94
C LEU A 401 16.00 -18.44 10.87
N PRO A 402 16.28 -19.37 11.81
CA PRO A 402 17.44 -20.24 11.74
C PRO A 402 17.55 -20.92 10.38
N HIS A 403 18.77 -21.13 9.91
CA HIS A 403 19.04 -21.67 8.57
C HIS A 403 18.33 -20.91 7.44
N LEU A 404 18.13 -19.59 7.60
CA LEU A 404 17.43 -18.75 6.63
C LEU A 404 16.01 -19.23 6.32
N GLY A 405 15.38 -19.97 7.25
CA GLY A 405 14.04 -20.54 7.09
C GLY A 405 13.93 -21.68 6.08
N MET A 406 15.06 -22.15 5.53
CA MET A 406 15.10 -23.28 4.60
C MET A 406 15.03 -24.62 5.36
N ASP A 407 14.61 -25.69 4.69
CA ASP A 407 14.83 -27.03 5.23
C ASP A 407 16.34 -27.37 5.30
N THR A 408 16.67 -28.38 6.10
CA THR A 408 18.07 -28.69 6.41
C THR A 408 18.85 -29.18 5.20
N ASP A 409 18.19 -29.88 4.26
CA ASP A 409 18.86 -30.45 3.10
C ASP A 409 19.09 -29.37 2.04
N ASP A 410 18.10 -28.53 1.76
CA ASP A 410 18.22 -27.33 0.93
C ASP A 410 19.31 -26.39 1.45
N TYR A 411 19.29 -26.10 2.75
CA TYR A 411 20.27 -25.22 3.38
C TYR A 411 21.70 -25.76 3.20
N ARG A 412 21.91 -27.04 3.49
CA ARG A 412 23.22 -27.69 3.33
C ARG A 412 23.66 -27.77 1.88
N TYR A 413 22.74 -28.05 0.96
CA TYR A 413 23.00 -28.07 -0.47
C TYR A 413 23.47 -26.69 -0.95
N LEU A 414 22.72 -25.64 -0.64
CA LEU A 414 23.06 -24.27 -1.01
C LEU A 414 24.35 -23.79 -0.33
N GLN A 415 24.63 -24.20 0.91
CA GLN A 415 25.89 -23.90 1.58
C GLN A 415 27.12 -24.44 0.85
N GLN A 416 26.99 -25.55 0.10
CA GLN A 416 28.07 -26.11 -0.71
C GLN A 416 28.14 -25.47 -2.10
N MET A 417 26.99 -25.06 -2.63
CA MET A 417 26.87 -24.51 -3.99
C MET A 417 27.20 -23.02 -4.06
N VAL A 418 26.62 -22.19 -3.20
CA VAL A 418 26.73 -20.73 -3.28
C VAL A 418 28.17 -20.27 -3.06
N ASP A 419 28.67 -19.40 -3.94
CA ASP A 419 30.01 -18.82 -3.88
C ASP A 419 30.01 -17.43 -3.19
N VAL A 420 28.93 -16.66 -3.36
CA VAL A 420 28.78 -15.29 -2.85
C VAL A 420 27.40 -15.07 -2.26
N VAL A 421 27.32 -14.36 -1.14
CA VAL A 421 26.06 -13.91 -0.52
C VAL A 421 25.96 -12.40 -0.68
N ILE A 422 24.88 -11.93 -1.28
CA ILE A 422 24.50 -10.51 -1.29
C ILE A 422 23.29 -10.35 -0.34
N HIS A 423 23.55 -9.74 0.81
CA HIS A 423 22.56 -9.56 1.85
C HIS A 423 21.96 -8.15 1.80
N THR A 424 20.77 -8.01 1.21
CA THR A 424 20.02 -6.75 1.14
C THR A 424 18.69 -6.78 1.90
N ALA A 425 18.30 -7.94 2.44
CA ALA A 425 17.07 -8.06 3.21
C ALA A 425 17.11 -7.12 4.42
N ALA A 426 16.09 -6.26 4.52
CA ALA A 426 15.93 -5.34 5.62
C ALA A 426 14.46 -4.98 5.78
N ASN A 427 14.04 -4.74 7.01
CA ASN A 427 12.80 -4.02 7.31
C ASN A 427 13.18 -2.55 7.55
N VAL A 428 12.78 -1.68 6.61
CA VAL A 428 13.12 -0.25 6.61
C VAL A 428 11.90 0.54 7.07
N ASN A 429 11.82 0.77 8.39
CA ASN A 429 10.77 1.57 9.00
C ASN A 429 11.38 2.44 10.10
N LEU A 430 11.41 3.76 9.88
CA LEU A 430 12.05 4.71 10.79
C LEU A 430 11.24 4.97 12.06
N ALA A 431 9.97 4.59 12.08
CA ALA A 431 9.09 4.74 13.25
C ALA A 431 9.16 3.52 14.17
N TYR A 432 9.50 2.34 13.65
CA TYR A 432 9.56 1.12 14.46
C TYR A 432 10.78 1.09 15.36
N ASN A 433 10.57 0.53 16.55
CA ASN A 433 11.61 0.36 17.55
C ASN A 433 12.55 -0.81 17.20
N TYR A 434 13.65 -0.92 17.96
CA TYR A 434 14.65 -1.97 17.77
C TYR A 434 14.04 -3.38 17.74
N ASP A 435 13.22 -3.74 18.72
CA ASP A 435 12.72 -5.11 18.90
C ASP A 435 11.88 -5.62 17.71
N VAL A 436 11.07 -4.74 17.11
CA VAL A 436 10.25 -5.10 15.93
C VAL A 436 11.13 -5.34 14.69
N LEU A 437 12.27 -4.64 14.60
CA LEU A 437 13.16 -4.69 13.44
C LEU A 437 14.29 -5.72 13.61
N GLU A 438 14.60 -6.10 14.85
CA GLU A 438 15.73 -6.95 15.26
C GLU A 438 15.77 -8.26 14.48
N SER A 439 14.66 -9.01 14.48
CA SER A 439 14.57 -10.34 13.84
C SER A 439 15.07 -10.33 12.38
N ILE A 440 14.72 -9.30 11.60
CA ILE A 440 15.09 -9.23 10.19
C ILE A 440 16.45 -8.58 9.98
N ASN A 441 16.70 -7.45 10.65
CA ASN A 441 17.88 -6.64 10.39
C ASN A 441 19.12 -7.17 11.12
N THR A 442 18.96 -7.68 12.35
CA THR A 442 20.05 -8.14 13.21
C THR A 442 20.18 -9.67 13.18
N GLN A 443 19.17 -10.42 13.64
CA GLN A 443 19.22 -11.88 13.57
C GLN A 443 19.33 -12.38 12.12
N GLY A 444 18.65 -11.74 11.17
CA GLY A 444 18.80 -12.07 9.75
C GLY A 444 20.21 -11.88 9.21
N THR A 445 20.92 -10.84 9.65
CA THR A 445 22.33 -10.65 9.31
C THR A 445 23.20 -11.74 9.94
N ALA A 446 22.95 -12.11 11.20
CA ALA A 446 23.67 -13.20 11.85
C ALA A 446 23.49 -14.53 11.10
N ASN A 447 22.25 -14.87 10.71
CA ASN A 447 21.93 -16.08 9.95
C ASN A 447 22.60 -16.08 8.56
N ALA A 448 22.68 -14.92 7.88
CA ALA A 448 23.39 -14.78 6.61
C ALA A 448 24.91 -14.97 6.77
N ILE A 449 25.49 -14.47 7.86
CA ILE A 449 26.90 -14.70 8.20
C ILE A 449 27.16 -16.19 8.47
N ASP A 450 26.29 -16.87 9.20
CA ASP A 450 26.42 -18.30 9.47
C ASP A 450 26.30 -19.13 8.18
N PHE A 451 25.39 -18.76 7.27
CA PHE A 451 25.34 -19.37 5.94
C PHE A 451 26.64 -19.15 5.15
N ALA A 452 27.20 -17.94 5.19
CA ALA A 452 28.43 -17.58 4.50
C ALA A 452 29.67 -18.30 5.07
N ARG A 453 29.65 -18.68 6.36
CA ARG A 453 30.73 -19.40 7.04
C ARG A 453 30.61 -20.92 6.93
N GLY A 454 29.40 -21.46 6.82
CA GLY A 454 29.15 -22.90 6.78
C GLY A 454 29.35 -23.56 5.42
N GLY A 455 29.71 -24.85 5.41
CA GLY A 455 30.09 -25.57 4.19
C GLY A 455 31.44 -25.07 3.66
N LYS A 456 31.44 -24.42 2.49
CA LYS A 456 32.56 -23.59 2.04
C LYS A 456 32.35 -22.14 2.48
N VAL A 457 33.43 -21.43 2.78
CA VAL A 457 33.36 -19.98 3.03
C VAL A 457 32.89 -19.27 1.76
N LYS A 458 32.20 -18.14 1.90
CA LYS A 458 31.59 -17.35 0.82
C LYS A 458 31.87 -15.88 1.09
N ALA A 459 32.07 -15.08 0.05
CA ALA A 459 32.15 -13.63 0.23
C ALA A 459 30.77 -13.08 0.62
N LEU A 460 30.72 -12.23 1.63
CA LEU A 460 29.49 -11.61 2.12
C LEU A 460 29.47 -10.11 1.77
N HIS A 461 28.56 -9.74 0.88
CA HIS A 461 28.26 -8.35 0.52
C HIS A 461 27.06 -7.89 1.33
N TYR A 462 27.25 -6.94 2.24
CA TYR A 462 26.22 -6.48 3.17
C TYR A 462 25.78 -5.04 2.87
N VAL A 463 24.47 -4.85 2.72
CA VAL A 463 23.86 -3.53 2.52
C VAL A 463 23.43 -2.92 3.86
N SER A 464 24.18 -1.88 4.25
CA SER A 464 23.98 -1.01 5.41
C SER A 464 23.34 0.33 4.97
N THR A 465 23.32 1.31 5.86
CA THR A 465 22.69 2.63 5.65
C THR A 465 23.51 3.73 6.31
N ASN A 466 23.36 4.97 5.87
CA ASN A 466 23.82 6.15 6.60
C ASN A 466 23.02 6.44 7.88
N GLY A 467 21.86 5.81 8.09
CA GLY A 467 21.09 5.88 9.34
C GLY A 467 21.81 5.31 10.58
N ILE A 468 23.01 4.74 10.40
CA ILE A 468 23.89 4.33 11.52
C ILE A 468 24.68 5.51 12.10
N PHE A 469 24.59 6.69 11.51
CA PHE A 469 25.21 7.91 12.01
C PHE A 469 24.18 8.72 12.83
N PRO A 470 24.62 9.51 13.82
CA PRO A 470 23.72 10.34 14.59
C PRO A 470 22.93 11.31 13.70
N GLU A 471 21.62 11.40 13.93
CA GLU A 471 20.75 12.36 13.23
C GLU A 471 20.80 13.76 13.89
N SER A 472 21.22 13.82 15.16
CA SER A 472 21.28 15.03 15.97
C SER A 472 22.69 15.27 16.54
N GLY A 473 23.03 16.54 16.75
CA GLY A 473 24.36 16.98 17.19
C GLY A 473 25.07 17.89 16.16
N PRO A 474 26.31 18.34 16.46
CA PRO A 474 27.08 19.17 15.54
C PRO A 474 27.43 18.40 14.26
N ALA A 475 27.43 19.11 13.12
CA ALA A 475 27.88 18.55 11.86
C ALA A 475 29.31 17.99 12.01
N ALA A 476 29.50 16.78 11.50
CA ALA A 476 30.73 16.02 11.66
C ALA A 476 31.12 15.37 10.32
N SER A 477 32.40 15.04 10.20
CA SER A 477 32.94 14.28 9.09
C SER A 477 33.13 12.83 9.49
N PHE A 478 32.66 11.89 8.66
CA PHE A 478 32.78 10.45 8.91
C PHE A 478 33.50 9.77 7.75
N ALA A 479 34.56 9.02 8.06
CA ALA A 479 35.25 8.15 7.14
C ALA A 479 34.57 6.78 7.00
N GLU A 480 34.90 6.07 5.92
CA GLU A 480 34.47 4.70 5.69
C GLU A 480 34.96 3.71 6.74
N THR A 481 36.07 4.02 7.42
CA THR A 481 36.61 3.23 8.54
C THR A 481 35.96 3.53 9.89
N ASP A 482 35.18 4.59 9.99
CA ASP A 482 34.67 5.04 11.28
C ASP A 482 33.59 4.11 11.83
N ILE A 483 33.62 3.94 13.15
CA ILE A 483 32.60 3.28 13.95
C ILE A 483 31.73 4.38 14.55
N PRO A 484 30.47 4.55 14.09
CA PRO A 484 29.61 5.60 14.61
C PRO A 484 29.31 5.40 16.10
N PRO A 485 29.15 6.48 16.89
CA PRO A 485 28.80 6.40 18.30
C PRO A 485 27.35 5.90 18.49
N HIS A 486 27.20 4.63 18.85
CA HIS A 486 25.89 3.98 18.98
C HIS A 486 24.93 4.64 19.99
N HIS A 487 25.46 5.25 21.04
CA HIS A 487 24.67 5.89 22.10
C HIS A 487 23.96 7.18 21.63
N LEU A 488 24.28 7.67 20.43
CA LEU A 488 23.63 8.84 19.82
C LEU A 488 22.55 8.45 18.80
N LEU A 489 22.29 7.14 18.61
CA LEU A 489 21.29 6.66 17.66
C LEU A 489 19.89 6.70 18.26
N GLN A 490 18.98 7.38 17.57
CA GLN A 490 17.62 7.66 18.04
C GLN A 490 16.55 6.76 17.38
N THR A 491 16.87 6.09 16.27
CA THR A 491 15.92 5.25 15.51
C THR A 491 16.24 3.77 15.68
N GLY A 492 15.21 2.94 15.86
CA GLY A 492 15.36 1.47 15.92
C GLY A 492 15.98 0.90 14.63
N TYR A 493 15.68 1.50 13.47
CA TYR A 493 16.31 1.13 12.20
C TYR A 493 17.82 1.40 12.20
N GLY A 494 18.25 2.61 12.62
CA GLY A 494 19.67 2.95 12.74
C GLY A 494 20.42 2.04 13.72
N GLN A 495 19.80 1.76 14.88
CA GLN A 495 20.34 0.87 15.89
C GLN A 495 20.50 -0.58 15.39
N THR A 496 19.47 -1.17 14.78
CA THR A 496 19.56 -2.55 14.24
C THR A 496 20.60 -2.68 13.13
N LYS A 497 20.73 -1.66 12.26
CA LYS A 497 21.76 -1.62 11.21
C LYS A 497 23.16 -1.42 11.77
N TRP A 498 23.32 -0.64 12.83
CA TRP A 498 24.59 -0.51 13.54
C TRP A 498 25.05 -1.85 14.13
N VAL A 499 24.14 -2.57 14.82
CA VAL A 499 24.44 -3.91 15.38
C VAL A 499 24.82 -4.88 14.28
N ALA A 500 24.03 -4.93 13.19
CA ALA A 500 24.31 -5.78 12.04
C ALA A 500 25.69 -5.49 11.41
N GLU A 501 26.07 -4.22 11.27
CA GLU A 501 27.39 -3.86 10.75
C GLU A 501 28.53 -4.29 11.69
N ARG A 502 28.33 -4.27 13.02
CA ARG A 502 29.29 -4.82 13.97
C ARG A 502 29.42 -6.35 13.87
N LEU A 503 28.32 -7.06 13.61
CA LEU A 503 28.36 -8.51 13.36
C LEU A 503 29.18 -8.82 12.10
N VAL A 504 28.97 -8.08 11.01
CA VAL A 504 29.75 -8.23 9.76
C VAL A 504 31.23 -7.91 9.99
N ALA A 505 31.54 -6.82 10.70
CA ALA A 505 32.92 -6.46 11.04
C ALA A 505 33.60 -7.54 11.91
N LYS A 506 32.88 -8.13 12.87
CA LYS A 506 33.38 -9.26 13.67
C LYS A 506 33.62 -10.49 12.81
N ALA A 507 32.74 -10.80 11.87
CA ALA A 507 32.94 -11.88 10.90
C ALA A 507 34.20 -11.66 10.04
N ALA A 508 34.44 -10.42 9.61
CA ALA A 508 35.63 -10.01 8.88
C ALA A 508 36.92 -10.28 9.68
N GLN A 509 36.94 -9.85 10.95
CA GLN A 509 38.06 -10.12 11.87
C GLN A 509 38.32 -11.63 12.07
N LEU A 510 37.24 -12.43 12.06
CA LEU A 510 37.31 -13.89 12.14
C LEU A 510 37.75 -14.54 10.82
N GLY A 511 37.88 -13.79 9.73
CA GLY A 511 38.42 -14.24 8.45
C GLY A 511 37.40 -14.46 7.33
N LEU A 512 36.15 -14.06 7.53
CA LEU A 512 35.16 -14.07 6.45
C LEU A 512 35.46 -12.93 5.47
N PRO A 513 35.52 -13.15 4.15
CA PRO A 513 35.58 -12.05 3.20
C PRO A 513 34.28 -11.26 3.24
N THR A 514 34.36 -9.97 3.53
CA THR A 514 33.16 -9.11 3.68
C THR A 514 33.31 -7.79 2.94
N VAL A 515 32.20 -7.24 2.47
CA VAL A 515 32.13 -5.88 1.91
C VAL A 515 30.89 -5.20 2.47
N THR A 516 31.03 -3.98 2.96
CA THR A 516 29.91 -3.22 3.54
C THR A 516 29.57 -2.00 2.67
N TYR A 517 28.30 -1.83 2.33
CA TYR A 517 27.80 -0.70 1.55
C TYR A 517 26.87 0.15 2.41
N ARG A 518 27.31 1.35 2.82
CA ARG A 518 26.46 2.30 3.54
C ARG A 518 25.72 3.16 2.52
N LEU A 519 24.43 2.89 2.30
CA LEU A 519 23.62 3.62 1.34
C LEU A 519 23.07 4.91 1.95
N GLY A 520 23.03 5.98 1.17
CA GLY A 520 22.24 7.18 1.44
C GLY A 520 20.77 7.03 1.03
N ASN A 521 20.16 8.13 0.63
CA ASN A 521 18.82 8.21 0.08
C ASN A 521 18.81 7.64 -1.35
N VAL A 522 18.35 6.39 -1.46
CA VAL A 522 18.26 5.67 -2.71
C VAL A 522 17.08 6.18 -3.52
N ALA A 523 17.35 6.68 -4.72
CA ALA A 523 16.32 7.20 -5.63
C ALA A 523 16.05 6.29 -6.82
N GLY A 524 15.12 6.74 -7.67
CA GLY A 524 14.79 6.14 -8.96
C GLY A 524 16.03 5.86 -9.82
N PRO A 525 15.94 4.90 -10.76
CA PRO A 525 17.06 4.61 -11.65
C PRO A 525 17.34 5.80 -12.58
N SER A 526 18.61 6.06 -12.85
CA SER A 526 19.01 7.19 -13.72
C SER A 526 18.36 7.09 -15.11
N GLN A 527 18.10 5.87 -15.58
CA GLN A 527 17.36 5.53 -16.81
C GLN A 527 16.32 4.43 -16.55
N GLY A 528 15.19 4.42 -17.26
CA GLY A 528 14.12 3.44 -17.08
C GLY A 528 13.01 3.86 -16.10
N MET A 529 12.07 2.96 -15.81
CA MET A 529 10.91 3.21 -14.95
C MET A 529 11.10 2.63 -13.54
N GLY A 530 10.13 2.88 -12.64
CA GLY A 530 9.99 2.10 -11.40
C GLY A 530 10.63 2.75 -10.18
N TRP A 531 10.42 4.05 -9.96
CA TRP A 531 10.74 4.67 -8.67
C TRP A 531 9.81 4.11 -7.57
N ASN A 532 10.36 3.84 -6.38
CA ASN A 532 9.56 3.54 -5.20
C ASN A 532 8.59 4.69 -4.85
N ASP A 533 7.28 4.46 -4.94
CA ASP A 533 6.21 5.44 -4.73
C ASP A 533 6.12 5.97 -3.28
N LYS A 534 6.79 5.29 -2.34
CA LYS A 534 6.88 5.68 -0.92
C LYS A 534 8.21 6.32 -0.55
N ASP A 535 9.09 6.56 -1.52
CA ASP A 535 10.38 7.21 -1.28
C ASP A 535 10.21 8.66 -0.80
N SER A 536 10.98 9.05 0.22
CA SER A 536 10.88 10.39 0.83
C SER A 536 11.27 11.50 -0.13
N ASN A 537 12.27 11.28 -0.99
CA ASN A 537 12.66 12.28 -1.99
C ASN A 537 11.55 12.48 -3.05
N LEU A 538 10.92 11.39 -3.50
CA LEU A 538 9.76 11.47 -4.40
C LEU A 538 8.58 12.22 -3.76
N LEU A 539 8.22 11.86 -2.52
CA LEU A 539 7.15 12.52 -1.79
C LEU A 539 7.45 14.02 -1.56
N PHE A 540 8.70 14.37 -1.29
CA PHE A 540 9.15 15.74 -1.16
C PHE A 540 9.02 16.53 -2.48
N MET A 541 9.53 15.98 -3.59
CA MET A 541 9.39 16.60 -4.90
C MET A 541 7.93 16.76 -5.29
N ARG A 542 7.10 15.77 -4.99
CA ARG A 542 5.66 15.82 -5.21
C ARG A 542 5.00 16.96 -4.45
N ALA A 543 5.27 17.09 -3.15
CA ALA A 543 4.75 18.19 -2.36
C ALA A 543 5.18 19.56 -2.92
N CYS A 544 6.40 19.69 -3.42
CA CYS A 544 6.85 20.93 -4.07
C CYS A 544 6.03 21.25 -5.33
N LEU A 545 5.80 20.26 -6.19
CA LEU A 545 5.13 20.47 -7.47
C LEU A 545 3.60 20.59 -7.34
N ASP A 546 2.98 19.81 -6.46
CA ASP A 546 1.54 19.88 -6.18
C ASP A 546 1.14 21.26 -5.62
N ASN A 547 1.99 21.86 -4.78
CA ASN A 547 1.75 23.19 -4.20
C ASN A 547 2.27 24.35 -5.06
N GLY A 548 2.95 24.07 -6.19
CA GLY A 548 3.59 25.12 -6.99
C GLY A 548 4.62 25.95 -6.20
N ALA A 549 5.29 25.34 -5.22
CA ALA A 549 6.18 26.03 -4.30
C ALA A 549 7.38 25.14 -3.95
N VAL A 550 8.60 25.64 -4.20
CA VAL A 550 9.85 24.98 -3.83
C VAL A 550 10.54 25.85 -2.78
N PRO A 551 10.92 25.31 -1.60
CA PRO A 551 11.47 26.14 -0.54
C PRO A 551 12.74 26.89 -0.99
N GLY A 552 12.81 28.15 -0.58
CA GLY A 552 13.94 29.05 -0.75
C GLY A 552 15.13 28.67 0.12
N GLY A 553 16.30 29.26 -0.13
CA GLY A 553 17.54 29.02 0.64
C GLY A 553 18.47 27.95 0.05
N ASP A 554 19.54 27.66 0.79
CA ASP A 554 20.63 26.76 0.40
C ASP A 554 20.36 25.30 0.80
N TRP A 555 19.11 24.86 0.65
CA TRP A 555 18.72 23.48 0.92
C TRP A 555 19.10 22.56 -0.23
N SER A 556 19.49 21.34 0.11
CA SER A 556 19.82 20.30 -0.85
C SER A 556 19.33 18.94 -0.40
N ILE A 557 18.89 18.12 -1.36
CA ILE A 557 18.51 16.73 -1.10
C ILE A 557 19.61 15.80 -1.60
N GLU A 558 19.97 14.82 -0.77
CA GLU A 558 20.84 13.75 -1.21
C GLU A 558 20.04 12.74 -2.02
N LEU A 559 20.58 12.33 -3.15
CA LEU A 559 19.92 11.43 -4.08
C LEU A 559 20.96 10.57 -4.80
N THR A 560 20.92 9.27 -4.54
CA THR A 560 21.79 8.30 -5.22
C THR A 560 20.95 7.36 -6.11
N PRO A 561 21.12 7.39 -7.45
CA PRO A 561 20.41 6.49 -8.36
C PRO A 561 20.65 5.01 -8.05
N VAL A 562 19.58 4.23 -7.96
CA VAL A 562 19.63 2.80 -7.58
C VAL A 562 20.36 1.92 -8.60
N ASP A 563 20.35 2.28 -9.88
CA ASP A 563 21.05 1.57 -10.95
C ASP A 563 22.57 1.73 -10.85
N PHE A 564 23.06 2.88 -10.41
CA PHE A 564 24.47 3.07 -10.05
C PHE A 564 24.85 2.20 -8.84
N ILE A 565 24.03 2.20 -7.78
CA ILE A 565 24.25 1.36 -6.58
C ILE A 565 24.33 -0.11 -6.97
N ALA A 566 23.38 -0.59 -7.78
CA ALA A 566 23.34 -1.96 -8.26
C ALA A 566 24.59 -2.31 -9.09
N GLN A 567 24.98 -1.45 -10.03
CA GLN A 567 26.20 -1.64 -10.82
C GLN A 567 27.46 -1.69 -9.95
N PHE A 568 27.57 -0.80 -8.96
CA PHE A 568 28.72 -0.72 -8.07
C PHE A 568 28.88 -1.99 -7.22
N ILE A 569 27.78 -2.46 -6.62
CA ILE A 569 27.78 -3.69 -5.81
C ILE A 569 28.15 -4.90 -6.67
N VAL A 570 27.59 -5.01 -7.88
CA VAL A 570 27.92 -6.10 -8.81
C VAL A 570 29.40 -6.07 -9.22
N ASN A 571 29.98 -4.90 -9.49
CA ASN A 571 31.41 -4.78 -9.81
C ASN A 571 32.31 -5.21 -8.64
N CYS A 572 31.96 -4.79 -7.43
CA CYS A 572 32.69 -5.22 -6.22
C CYS A 572 32.57 -6.72 -5.96
N MET A 573 31.44 -7.34 -6.28
CA MET A 573 31.26 -8.80 -6.18
C MET A 573 32.10 -9.55 -7.22
N MET A 574 32.20 -9.02 -8.44
CA MET A 574 33.02 -9.59 -9.50
C MET A 574 34.53 -9.46 -9.22
N ASP A 575 34.93 -8.41 -8.48
CA ASP A 575 36.32 -8.20 -8.05
C ASP A 575 36.40 -8.10 -6.52
N ILE A 576 36.11 -9.23 -5.86
CA ILE A 576 36.22 -9.32 -4.41
C ILE A 576 37.65 -9.05 -3.93
N LYS A 577 38.69 -9.29 -4.73
CA LYS A 577 40.08 -8.97 -4.33
C LYS A 577 40.25 -7.49 -4.09
N PHE A 578 39.67 -6.66 -4.96
CA PHE A 578 39.66 -5.22 -4.74
C PHE A 578 38.77 -4.82 -3.56
N ALA A 579 37.57 -5.41 -3.45
CA ALA A 579 36.54 -4.94 -2.51
C ALA A 579 36.65 -5.51 -1.09
N ASN A 580 37.37 -6.61 -0.88
CA ASN A 580 37.38 -7.34 0.38
C ASN A 580 37.80 -6.47 1.59
N ASN A 581 37.05 -6.61 2.67
CA ASN A 581 37.17 -5.89 3.94
C ASN A 581 37.10 -4.35 3.80
N LYS A 582 36.50 -3.85 2.71
CA LYS A 582 36.21 -2.42 2.55
C LYS A 582 34.78 -2.10 2.94
N THR A 583 34.62 -0.88 3.43
CA THR A 583 33.34 -0.20 3.61
C THR A 583 33.26 0.92 2.58
N PHE A 584 32.10 1.08 1.96
CA PHE A 584 31.85 2.06 0.92
C PHE A 584 30.71 2.99 1.34
N HIS A 585 30.93 4.31 1.30
CA HIS A 585 29.87 5.30 1.48
C HIS A 585 29.20 5.58 0.13
N LEU A 586 28.18 4.81 -0.22
CA LEU A 586 27.32 5.08 -1.38
C LEU A 586 26.28 6.15 -1.00
N ILE A 587 26.78 7.34 -0.69
CA ILE A 587 26.01 8.53 -0.30
C ILE A 587 26.41 9.65 -1.25
N ASN A 588 25.50 10.30 -1.98
CA ASN A 588 25.89 11.28 -2.98
C ASN A 588 26.44 12.56 -2.32
N SER A 589 27.72 12.84 -2.53
CA SER A 589 28.34 14.10 -2.08
C SER A 589 27.88 15.29 -2.93
N SER A 590 27.50 15.06 -4.20
CA SER A 590 26.92 16.05 -5.10
C SER A 590 25.41 16.13 -4.91
N LYS A 591 24.97 16.63 -3.76
CA LYS A 591 23.55 16.80 -3.40
C LYS A 591 22.83 17.70 -4.41
N LEU A 592 21.53 17.44 -4.62
CA LEU A 592 20.67 18.21 -5.51
C LEU A 592 20.24 19.50 -4.79
N PRO A 593 20.70 20.68 -5.23
CA PRO A 593 20.26 21.92 -4.63
C PRO A 593 18.84 22.25 -5.10
N LEU A 594 17.96 22.70 -4.19
CA LEU A 594 16.54 22.90 -4.49
C LEU A 594 16.27 24.01 -5.52
N ASN A 595 17.23 24.93 -5.69
CA ASN A 595 17.17 25.91 -6.78
C ASN A 595 17.20 25.26 -8.18
N LEU A 596 17.84 24.09 -8.33
CA LEU A 596 17.86 23.34 -9.58
C LEU A 596 16.50 22.69 -9.83
N LEU A 597 15.87 22.12 -8.80
CA LEU A 597 14.50 21.61 -8.87
C LEU A 597 13.51 22.69 -9.32
N ALA A 598 13.57 23.88 -8.69
CA ALA A 598 12.71 25.00 -9.06
C ALA A 598 12.90 25.42 -10.54
N ARG A 599 14.15 25.49 -11.01
CA ARG A 599 14.45 25.86 -12.41
C ARG A 599 13.96 24.81 -13.42
N VAL A 600 14.22 23.52 -13.15
CA VAL A 600 13.76 22.42 -14.02
C VAL A 600 12.24 22.41 -14.08
N ALA A 601 11.56 22.50 -12.93
CA ALA A 601 10.11 22.53 -12.87
C ALA A 601 9.53 23.74 -13.62
N ALA A 602 10.07 24.94 -13.41
CA ALA A 602 9.65 26.13 -14.17
C ALA A 602 9.86 25.95 -15.69
N GLY A 603 11.00 25.38 -16.11
CA GLY A 603 11.29 25.07 -17.52
C GLY A 603 10.35 24.04 -18.13
N LYS A 604 9.72 23.18 -17.31
CA LYS A 604 8.70 22.21 -17.71
C LYS A 604 7.28 22.77 -17.65
N GLY A 605 7.10 24.04 -17.31
CA GLY A 605 5.80 24.72 -17.29
C GLY A 605 5.05 24.67 -15.95
N PHE A 606 5.71 24.25 -14.87
CA PHE A 606 5.12 24.35 -13.53
C PHE A 606 5.18 25.79 -13.01
N PRO A 607 4.09 26.33 -12.43
CA PRO A 607 4.10 27.63 -11.78
C PRO A 607 4.79 27.49 -10.42
N ILE A 608 6.09 27.81 -10.36
CA ILE A 608 6.90 27.65 -9.15
C ILE A 608 7.15 28.98 -8.45
N THR A 609 6.73 29.06 -7.20
CA THR A 609 7.12 30.09 -6.24
C THR A 609 8.26 29.60 -5.33
N ARG A 610 8.97 30.54 -4.68
CA ARG A 610 10.07 30.22 -3.75
C ARG A 610 9.89 30.88 -2.38
N PRO A 611 8.95 30.39 -1.54
CA PRO A 611 8.76 30.89 -0.18
C PRO A 611 9.97 30.59 0.71
N THR A 612 10.08 31.24 1.87
CA THR A 612 11.11 30.87 2.87
C THR A 612 10.86 29.44 3.39
N PRO A 613 11.88 28.70 3.84
CA PRO A 613 11.70 27.38 4.43
C PRO A 613 10.62 27.32 5.51
N SER A 614 10.61 28.29 6.43
CA SER A 614 9.61 28.39 7.49
C SER A 614 8.19 28.61 6.96
N SER A 615 8.01 29.47 5.96
CA SER A 615 6.71 29.71 5.32
C SER A 615 6.23 28.46 4.58
N TRP A 616 7.13 27.79 3.86
CA TRP A 616 6.82 26.57 3.12
C TRP A 616 6.40 25.41 4.04
N CYS A 617 7.11 25.23 5.16
CA CYS A 617 6.76 24.22 6.16
C CYS A 617 5.41 24.54 6.82
N GLY A 618 5.14 25.82 7.12
CA GLY A 618 3.85 26.27 7.65
C GLY A 618 2.68 25.89 6.73
N GLU A 619 2.77 26.24 5.44
CA GLU A 619 1.73 25.91 4.44
C GLU A 619 1.52 24.40 4.27
N LEU A 620 2.59 23.61 4.31
CA LEU A 620 2.50 22.15 4.26
C LEU A 620 1.84 21.54 5.48
N SER A 621 2.11 22.11 6.66
CA SER A 621 1.55 21.64 7.92
C SER A 621 0.01 21.80 7.94
N ASP A 622 -0.51 22.80 7.24
CA ASP A 622 -1.96 23.04 7.11
C ASP A 622 -2.62 22.24 5.99
N SER A 623 -1.82 21.57 5.15
CA SER A 623 -2.30 20.62 4.15
C SER A 623 -2.37 19.20 4.74
N GLU A 624 -3.48 18.48 4.55
CA GLU A 624 -3.59 17.03 4.87
C GLU A 624 -2.76 16.15 3.90
N GLY A 625 -1.60 16.64 3.47
CA GLY A 625 -0.73 15.99 2.49
C GLY A 625 0.05 14.81 3.09
N LEU A 626 0.31 13.79 2.26
CA LEU A 626 1.06 12.59 2.67
C LEU A 626 2.46 12.91 3.25
N LEU A 627 3.06 14.05 2.87
CA LEU A 627 4.39 14.44 3.33
C LEU A 627 4.40 14.88 4.81
N SER A 628 3.39 15.63 5.27
CA SER A 628 3.28 16.04 6.69
C SER A 628 2.93 14.85 7.60
N VAL A 629 2.25 13.84 7.04
CA VAL A 629 1.96 12.56 7.72
C VAL A 629 3.21 11.67 7.82
N VAL A 630 4.12 11.74 6.84
CA VAL A 630 5.33 10.90 6.75
C VAL A 630 6.55 11.55 7.42
N LEU A 631 6.66 12.88 7.41
CA LEU A 631 7.75 13.66 7.98
C LEU A 631 7.18 14.72 8.91
N GLY A 632 7.46 14.63 10.21
CA GLY A 632 7.18 15.73 11.15
C GLY A 632 8.11 16.93 10.90
N ASP A 633 7.79 18.09 11.47
CA ASP A 633 8.53 19.35 11.23
C ASP A 633 10.04 19.23 11.52
N GLU A 634 10.43 18.58 12.63
CA GLU A 634 11.84 18.33 12.95
C GLU A 634 12.52 17.33 12.00
N ALA A 635 11.77 16.35 11.50
CA ALA A 635 12.27 15.37 10.53
C ALA A 635 12.51 16.03 9.16
N LEU A 636 11.70 17.02 8.81
CA LEU A 636 11.81 17.77 7.56
C LEU A 636 13.02 18.74 7.60
N GLU A 637 13.25 19.42 8.72
CA GLU A 637 14.48 20.21 8.93
C GLU A 637 15.74 19.32 8.98
N SER A 638 15.65 18.14 9.59
CA SER A 638 16.75 17.16 9.62
C SER A 638 17.08 16.63 8.22
N LEU A 639 16.04 16.32 7.41
CA LEU A 639 16.18 15.85 6.03
C LEU A 639 16.81 16.90 5.10
N LEU A 640 16.55 18.19 5.35
CA LEU A 640 16.86 19.28 4.40
C LEU A 640 17.98 20.23 4.86
N GLY A 641 18.31 20.27 6.16
CA GLY A 641 19.15 21.30 6.75
C GLY A 641 20.51 20.85 7.30
N ARG A 642 20.70 19.58 7.69
CA ARG A 642 21.93 19.13 8.38
C ARG A 642 22.69 18.11 7.56
N HIS A 643 23.95 18.41 7.28
CA HIS A 643 24.75 17.61 6.37
C HIS A 643 26.07 17.24 7.02
N HIS A 644 26.11 16.05 7.63
CA HIS A 644 27.38 15.37 7.85
C HIS A 644 28.14 15.25 6.52
N THR A 645 29.46 15.31 6.61
CA THR A 645 30.35 15.08 5.48
C THR A 645 30.79 13.62 5.51
N TYR A 646 30.56 12.90 4.42
CA TYR A 646 30.94 11.50 4.29
C TYR A 646 32.19 11.41 3.42
N LEU A 647 33.32 11.01 4.00
CA LEU A 647 34.58 10.88 3.27
C LEU A 647 34.56 9.59 2.45
N GLN A 648 34.85 9.71 1.15
CA GLN A 648 34.55 8.69 0.12
C GLN A 648 35.80 8.12 -0.55
N SER A 649 36.92 8.01 0.18
CA SER A 649 38.21 7.57 -0.38
C SER A 649 38.15 6.19 -1.05
N ASN A 650 37.41 5.22 -0.51
CA ASN A 650 37.27 3.91 -1.11
C ASN A 650 36.38 3.96 -2.36
N ILE A 651 35.32 4.77 -2.35
CA ILE A 651 34.47 5.02 -3.52
C ILE A 651 35.28 5.65 -4.65
N GLU A 652 36.08 6.68 -4.37
CA GLU A 652 36.94 7.34 -5.36
C GLU A 652 37.92 6.34 -6.00
N ALA A 653 38.58 5.52 -5.15
CA ALA A 653 39.46 4.46 -5.62
C ALA A 653 38.72 3.39 -6.44
N ALA A 654 37.50 3.02 -6.05
CA ALA A 654 36.67 2.05 -6.75
C ALA A 654 36.18 2.56 -8.10
N CYS A 655 35.74 3.82 -8.16
CA CYS A 655 35.34 4.49 -9.40
C CYS A 655 36.51 4.54 -10.39
N ALA A 656 37.71 4.91 -9.92
CA ALA A 656 38.92 4.87 -10.75
C ALA A 656 39.26 3.44 -11.22
N HIS A 657 39.15 2.43 -10.33
CA HIS A 657 39.43 1.04 -10.64
C HIS A 657 38.45 0.41 -11.64
N PHE A 658 37.15 0.69 -11.49
CA PHE A 658 36.09 0.14 -12.34
C PHE A 658 35.75 1.01 -13.56
N GLY A 659 36.42 2.15 -13.76
CA GLY A 659 36.09 3.10 -14.82
C GLY A 659 34.68 3.69 -14.68
N MET A 660 34.20 3.85 -13.44
CA MET A 660 32.89 4.40 -13.13
C MET A 660 33.01 5.87 -12.72
N SER A 661 31.94 6.63 -12.92
CA SER A 661 31.79 7.98 -12.37
C SER A 661 30.61 8.01 -11.43
N TYR A 662 30.79 8.64 -10.27
CA TYR A 662 29.68 8.85 -9.34
C TYR A 662 28.66 9.79 -9.98
N PRO A 663 27.35 9.44 -10.00
CA PRO A 663 26.33 10.25 -10.66
C PRO A 663 26.19 11.61 -9.98
N ARG A 664 26.29 12.68 -10.77
CA ARG A 664 25.99 14.04 -10.28
C ARG A 664 24.49 14.29 -10.38
N ALA A 665 23.94 14.96 -9.38
CA ALA A 665 22.58 15.50 -9.45
C ALA A 665 22.54 16.69 -10.43
N SER A 666 22.47 16.38 -11.73
CA SER A 666 22.49 17.36 -12.82
C SER A 666 21.09 17.78 -13.27
N GLU A 667 21.03 18.85 -14.06
CA GLU A 667 19.78 19.33 -14.66
C GLU A 667 19.16 18.27 -15.58
N GLU A 668 20.00 17.55 -16.33
CA GLU A 668 19.58 16.49 -17.24
C GLU A 668 18.96 15.31 -16.48
N LEU A 669 19.61 14.87 -15.40
CA LEU A 669 19.09 13.78 -14.56
C LEU A 669 17.73 14.17 -13.96
N LEU A 670 17.64 15.37 -13.41
CA LEU A 670 16.41 15.85 -12.78
C LEU A 670 15.28 16.07 -13.78
N SER A 671 15.59 16.67 -14.94
CA SER A 671 14.64 16.85 -16.05
C SER A 671 14.08 15.50 -16.51
N GLY A 672 14.96 14.50 -16.68
CA GLY A 672 14.55 13.14 -17.02
C GLY A 672 13.73 12.45 -15.93
N TYR A 673 13.96 12.75 -14.64
CA TYR A 673 13.09 12.27 -13.57
C TYR A 673 11.71 12.91 -13.62
N VAL A 674 11.61 14.24 -13.73
CA VAL A 674 10.33 14.95 -13.80
C VAL A 674 9.48 14.41 -14.96
N ASP A 675 10.05 14.32 -16.17
CA ASP A 675 9.32 13.82 -17.35
C ASP A 675 8.75 12.41 -17.15
N ARG A 676 9.58 11.49 -16.63
CA ARG A 676 9.18 10.10 -16.40
C ARG A 676 8.14 9.98 -15.30
N LEU A 677 8.37 10.63 -14.17
CA LEU A 677 7.45 10.57 -13.04
C LEU A 677 6.09 11.20 -13.36
N VAL A 678 6.05 12.24 -14.20
CA VAL A 678 4.80 12.79 -14.74
C VAL A 678 4.12 11.77 -15.67
N ALA A 679 4.87 11.13 -16.57
CA ALA A 679 4.33 10.10 -17.46
C ALA A 679 3.79 8.87 -16.69
N GLU A 680 4.43 8.51 -15.58
CA GLU A 680 4.02 7.42 -14.67
C GLU A 680 2.88 7.83 -13.71
N ASN A 681 2.41 9.09 -13.74
CA ASN A 681 1.45 9.68 -12.80
C ASN A 681 1.89 9.65 -11.32
N LEU A 682 3.20 9.61 -11.08
CA LEU A 682 3.80 9.74 -9.75
C LEU A 682 4.04 11.22 -9.37
N LEU A 683 4.18 12.11 -10.35
CA LEU A 683 4.16 13.56 -10.19
C LEU A 683 3.00 14.18 -10.98
N PRO A 684 2.45 15.33 -10.54
CA PRO A 684 1.45 16.07 -11.32
C PRO A 684 2.05 16.57 -12.63
N GLY A 685 1.26 16.64 -13.71
CA GLY A 685 1.70 17.32 -14.94
C GLY A 685 1.65 18.86 -14.81
N PRO A 686 2.43 19.60 -15.62
CA PRO A 686 2.37 21.06 -15.62
C PRO A 686 0.97 21.54 -16.03
N PRO A 687 0.44 22.63 -15.43
CA PRO A 687 -0.83 23.19 -15.86
C PRO A 687 -0.76 23.66 -17.32
N ASN A 688 -1.82 23.39 -18.09
CA ASN A 688 -1.87 23.73 -19.52
C ASN A 688 -1.75 25.26 -19.75
N ALA A 689 -1.24 25.65 -20.92
CA ALA A 689 -0.74 26.98 -21.33
C ALA A 689 -1.75 28.17 -21.32
N GLY A 690 -2.81 28.11 -20.52
CA GLY A 690 -3.76 29.21 -20.28
C GLY A 690 -3.90 29.63 -18.81
N GLY A 691 -3.18 29.00 -17.87
CA GLY A 691 -3.21 29.36 -16.46
C GLY A 691 -4.50 29.01 -15.69
N LEU A 692 -5.46 28.34 -16.33
CA LEU A 692 -6.72 27.89 -15.72
C LEU A 692 -6.73 26.35 -15.59
N ARG A 693 -7.27 25.83 -14.47
CA ARG A 693 -7.07 24.44 -14.01
C ARG A 693 -7.63 23.37 -14.97
N LEU A 694 -8.63 23.74 -15.77
CA LEU A 694 -9.32 22.86 -16.73
C LEU A 694 -9.05 23.24 -18.18
N GLY A 695 -8.07 24.11 -18.44
CA GLY A 695 -7.67 24.52 -19.79
C GLY A 695 -7.46 23.35 -20.76
N GLY A 696 -8.17 23.37 -21.88
CA GLY A 696 -8.09 22.35 -22.93
C GLY A 696 -8.84 21.04 -22.64
N ARG A 697 -9.64 21.00 -21.57
CA ARG A 697 -10.56 19.88 -21.30
C ARG A 697 -11.94 20.15 -21.87
N VAL A 698 -12.60 19.10 -22.37
CA VAL A 698 -14.01 19.17 -22.80
C VAL A 698 -14.91 18.63 -21.69
N ALA A 699 -15.86 19.44 -21.24
CA ALA A 699 -16.82 19.09 -20.21
C ALA A 699 -18.25 19.06 -20.76
N VAL A 700 -19.00 17.98 -20.52
CA VAL A 700 -20.43 17.89 -20.85
C VAL A 700 -21.25 18.10 -19.58
N VAL A 701 -22.21 19.02 -19.62
CA VAL A 701 -23.11 19.31 -18.48
C VAL A 701 -24.56 19.09 -18.94
N THR A 702 -25.27 18.16 -18.29
CA THR A 702 -26.70 17.91 -18.57
C THR A 702 -27.59 18.76 -17.66
N GLY A 703 -28.81 19.10 -18.12
CA GLY A 703 -29.70 20.01 -17.38
C GLY A 703 -29.13 21.43 -17.28
N ALA A 704 -28.36 21.84 -18.28
CA ALA A 704 -27.54 23.05 -18.22
C ALA A 704 -28.31 24.36 -18.45
N SER A 705 -29.62 24.31 -18.68
CA SER A 705 -30.42 25.51 -18.98
C SER A 705 -30.75 26.37 -17.75
N THR A 706 -30.78 25.79 -16.54
CA THR A 706 -31.18 26.48 -15.31
C THR A 706 -30.52 25.88 -14.06
N GLY A 707 -30.69 26.55 -12.90
CA GLY A 707 -30.33 26.01 -11.58
C GLY A 707 -28.87 25.53 -11.47
N ILE A 708 -28.68 24.37 -10.82
CA ILE A 708 -27.37 23.75 -10.57
C ILE A 708 -26.60 23.51 -11.87
N GLY A 709 -27.26 23.03 -12.94
CA GLY A 709 -26.59 22.74 -14.21
C GLY A 709 -25.99 23.99 -14.86
N LEU A 710 -26.71 25.11 -14.83
CA LEU A 710 -26.19 26.39 -15.31
C LEU A 710 -25.05 26.94 -14.43
N GLY A 711 -25.17 26.81 -13.10
CA GLY A 711 -24.12 27.20 -12.15
C GLY A 711 -22.82 26.42 -12.38
N VAL A 712 -22.92 25.10 -12.56
CA VAL A 712 -21.79 24.23 -12.89
C VAL A 712 -21.16 24.62 -14.23
N ALA A 713 -21.96 24.86 -15.26
CA ALA A 713 -21.45 25.26 -16.58
C ALA A 713 -20.64 26.57 -16.50
N ARG A 714 -21.14 27.57 -15.76
CA ARG A 714 -20.43 28.84 -15.50
C ARG A 714 -19.08 28.62 -14.81
N ALA A 715 -19.07 27.79 -13.77
CA ALA A 715 -17.86 27.52 -13.00
C ALA A 715 -16.80 26.76 -13.84
N LEU A 716 -17.22 25.82 -14.68
CA LEU A 716 -16.32 25.06 -15.55
C LEU A 716 -15.69 25.94 -16.64
N VAL A 717 -16.47 26.87 -17.23
CA VAL A 717 -15.95 27.87 -18.17
C VAL A 717 -14.94 28.79 -17.48
N ALA A 718 -15.23 29.24 -16.25
CA ALA A 718 -14.32 30.10 -15.48
C ALA A 718 -12.97 29.41 -15.19
N GLU A 719 -12.96 28.09 -15.05
CA GLU A 719 -11.76 27.26 -14.90
C GLU A 719 -11.11 26.84 -16.24
N GLY A 720 -11.60 27.37 -17.37
CA GLY A 720 -10.99 27.23 -18.69
C GLY A 720 -11.38 25.97 -19.47
N ALA A 721 -12.41 25.23 -19.05
CA ALA A 721 -12.93 24.10 -19.82
C ALA A 721 -13.74 24.58 -21.04
N THR A 722 -13.67 23.82 -22.14
CA THR A 722 -14.67 23.93 -23.22
C THR A 722 -15.92 23.20 -22.79
N VAL A 723 -17.01 23.93 -22.54
CA VAL A 723 -18.23 23.35 -21.95
C VAL A 723 -19.30 23.10 -23.00
N VAL A 724 -19.85 21.90 -23.00
CA VAL A 724 -20.97 21.46 -23.83
C VAL A 724 -22.24 21.47 -22.98
N LEU A 725 -23.16 22.37 -23.33
CA LEU A 725 -24.46 22.51 -22.68
C LEU A 725 -25.47 21.52 -23.30
N VAL A 726 -26.04 20.65 -22.47
CA VAL A 726 -26.99 19.61 -22.90
C VAL A 726 -28.30 19.76 -22.13
N ASP A 727 -29.40 20.00 -22.85
CA ASP A 727 -30.75 20.17 -22.30
C ASP A 727 -31.81 20.01 -23.40
N GLY A 728 -33.09 19.88 -23.05
CA GLY A 728 -34.19 19.71 -24.00
C GLY A 728 -34.54 20.98 -24.79
N SER A 729 -34.32 22.17 -24.20
CA SER A 729 -34.70 23.45 -24.82
C SER A 729 -33.57 24.07 -25.66
N ALA A 730 -33.67 23.93 -26.98
CA ALA A 730 -32.71 24.51 -27.92
C ALA A 730 -32.62 26.04 -27.83
N GLU A 731 -33.74 26.71 -27.57
CA GLU A 731 -33.83 28.17 -27.47
C GLU A 731 -33.08 28.68 -26.22
N ASN A 732 -33.30 28.05 -25.07
CA ASN A 732 -32.62 28.41 -23.82
C ASN A 732 -31.11 28.17 -23.92
N LEU A 733 -30.71 27.01 -24.47
CA LEU A 733 -29.31 26.67 -24.68
C LEU A 733 -28.60 27.69 -25.58
N LYS A 734 -29.26 28.11 -26.67
CA LYS A 734 -28.73 29.13 -27.59
C LYS A 734 -28.56 30.48 -26.89
N ALA A 735 -29.54 30.90 -26.08
CA ALA A 735 -29.46 32.15 -25.33
C ALA A 735 -28.31 32.13 -24.31
N ILE A 736 -28.16 31.03 -23.56
CA ILE A 736 -27.09 30.85 -22.57
C ILE A 736 -25.73 30.79 -23.26
N SER A 737 -25.59 30.02 -24.33
CA SER A 737 -24.32 29.90 -25.05
C SER A 737 -23.87 31.23 -25.67
N GLY A 738 -24.82 32.07 -26.11
CA GLY A 738 -24.53 33.44 -26.57
C GLY A 738 -24.02 34.38 -25.46
N GLN A 739 -24.36 34.10 -24.19
CA GLN A 739 -23.89 34.87 -23.02
C GLN A 739 -22.62 34.27 -22.41
N LEU A 740 -22.48 32.95 -22.45
CA LEU A 740 -21.39 32.18 -21.85
C LEU A 740 -20.36 31.83 -22.93
N GLY A 741 -19.32 32.66 -23.07
CA GLY A 741 -18.19 32.35 -23.93
C GLY A 741 -17.53 31.01 -23.57
N GLY A 742 -16.88 30.34 -24.52
CA GLY A 742 -16.25 29.03 -24.27
C GLY A 742 -17.24 27.85 -24.19
N THR A 743 -18.48 28.05 -24.64
CA THR A 743 -19.49 27.00 -24.71
C THR A 743 -19.88 26.58 -26.12
N THR A 744 -20.36 25.36 -26.27
CA THR A 744 -21.21 24.91 -27.37
C THR A 744 -22.45 24.24 -26.78
N TYR A 745 -23.49 23.99 -27.58
CA TYR A 745 -24.71 23.37 -27.07
C TYR A 745 -25.31 22.34 -28.03
N PHE A 746 -25.95 21.33 -27.45
CA PHE A 746 -26.69 20.31 -28.17
C PHE A 746 -28.03 20.06 -27.49
N PRO A 747 -29.16 20.36 -28.18
CA PRO A 747 -30.47 19.96 -27.69
C PRO A 747 -30.54 18.44 -27.58
N CYS A 748 -30.89 17.92 -26.41
CA CYS A 748 -30.89 16.49 -26.14
C CYS A 748 -31.97 16.15 -25.12
N ASP A 749 -32.79 15.15 -25.47
CA ASP A 749 -33.65 14.50 -24.51
C ASP A 749 -32.85 13.37 -23.83
N VAL A 750 -32.43 13.60 -22.60
CA VAL A 750 -31.62 12.64 -21.82
C VAL A 750 -32.39 11.34 -21.53
N THR A 751 -33.72 11.37 -21.53
CA THR A 751 -34.56 10.17 -21.32
C THR A 751 -34.53 9.23 -22.54
N SER A 752 -34.17 9.76 -23.73
CA SER A 752 -34.07 9.02 -24.98
C SER A 752 -32.63 8.56 -25.26
N ARG A 753 -32.39 7.25 -25.12
CA ARG A 753 -31.09 6.62 -25.43
C ARG A 753 -30.57 6.97 -26.83
N LYS A 754 -31.46 7.04 -27.82
CA LYS A 754 -31.11 7.37 -29.21
C LYS A 754 -30.67 8.83 -29.33
N SER A 755 -31.38 9.75 -28.67
CA SER A 755 -31.00 11.17 -28.64
C SER A 755 -29.63 11.35 -27.99
N VAL A 756 -29.43 10.77 -26.80
CA VAL A 756 -28.15 10.84 -26.08
C VAL A 756 -26.99 10.27 -26.90
N HIS A 757 -27.16 9.10 -27.52
CA HIS A 757 -26.09 8.47 -28.30
C HIS A 757 -25.68 9.33 -29.50
N SER A 758 -26.65 9.93 -30.21
CA SER A 758 -26.39 10.88 -31.30
C SER A 758 -25.64 12.11 -30.78
N THR A 759 -26.15 12.74 -29.72
CA THR A 759 -25.55 13.94 -29.14
C THR A 759 -24.10 13.72 -28.69
N ILE A 760 -23.82 12.65 -27.95
CA ILE A 760 -22.46 12.36 -27.47
C ILE A 760 -21.51 12.05 -28.64
N THR A 761 -22.01 11.42 -29.70
CA THR A 761 -21.23 11.18 -30.93
C THR A 761 -20.94 12.50 -31.66
N ASP A 762 -21.91 13.40 -31.76
CA ASP A 762 -21.73 14.71 -32.40
C ASP A 762 -20.76 15.60 -31.62
N VAL A 763 -20.83 15.56 -30.29
CA VAL A 763 -19.85 16.21 -29.40
C VAL A 763 -18.45 15.68 -29.67
N GLN A 764 -18.30 14.35 -29.75
CA GLN A 764 -17.01 13.73 -29.99
C GLN A 764 -16.42 14.09 -31.35
N ASN A 765 -17.26 14.10 -32.39
CA ASN A 765 -16.84 14.49 -33.75
C ASN A 765 -16.43 15.96 -33.83
N SER A 766 -17.07 16.83 -33.04
CA SER A 766 -16.87 18.27 -33.11
C SER A 766 -15.71 18.77 -32.22
N LEU A 767 -15.56 18.19 -31.02
CA LEU A 767 -14.66 18.68 -29.99
C LEU A 767 -13.61 17.64 -29.53
N GLY A 768 -13.70 16.41 -30.01
CA GLY A 768 -12.79 15.33 -29.61
C GLY A 768 -13.22 14.66 -28.30
N ARG A 769 -12.24 14.26 -27.48
CA ARG A 769 -12.51 13.46 -26.28
C ARG A 769 -13.27 14.29 -25.23
N ILE A 770 -14.28 13.68 -24.62
CA ILE A 770 -14.94 14.22 -23.43
C ILE A 770 -14.10 13.84 -22.20
N ASP A 771 -13.63 14.84 -21.45
CA ASP A 771 -12.80 14.64 -20.26
C ASP A 771 -13.61 14.67 -18.96
N ILE A 772 -14.70 15.45 -18.94
CA ILE A 772 -15.56 15.65 -17.77
C ILE A 772 -17.02 15.45 -18.19
N LEU A 773 -17.78 14.70 -17.41
CA LEU A 773 -19.23 14.61 -17.50
C LEU A 773 -19.82 15.04 -16.16
N VAL A 774 -20.73 16.01 -16.15
CA VAL A 774 -21.53 16.37 -14.98
C VAL A 774 -23.01 16.16 -15.27
N ASN A 775 -23.63 15.24 -14.53
CA ASN A 775 -25.04 14.90 -14.69
C ASN A 775 -25.90 15.71 -13.71
N CYS A 776 -26.43 16.86 -14.17
CA CYS A 776 -27.32 17.72 -13.38
C CYS A 776 -28.79 17.65 -13.83
N ALA A 777 -29.11 17.00 -14.96
CA ALA A 777 -30.50 16.83 -15.39
C ALA A 777 -31.32 16.12 -14.31
N GLY A 778 -32.48 16.68 -13.99
CA GLY A 778 -33.36 16.09 -12.99
C GLY A 778 -34.72 16.76 -12.93
N ALA A 779 -35.70 16.01 -12.42
CA ALA A 779 -37.05 16.46 -12.15
C ALA A 779 -37.38 16.25 -10.67
N ILE A 780 -38.23 17.13 -10.13
CA ILE A 780 -38.72 17.05 -8.74
C ILE A 780 -40.21 17.37 -8.73
N HIS A 781 -41.02 16.41 -8.26
CA HIS A 781 -42.45 16.58 -8.04
C HIS A 781 -42.79 16.15 -6.61
N GLN A 782 -43.68 16.90 -5.95
CA GLN A 782 -44.18 16.54 -4.62
C GLN A 782 -45.11 15.34 -4.75
N THR A 783 -44.62 14.18 -4.32
CA THR A 783 -45.32 12.89 -4.37
C THR A 783 -45.38 12.27 -2.98
N THR A 784 -46.60 12.11 -2.47
CA THR A 784 -46.88 11.35 -1.25
C THR A 784 -47.43 9.98 -1.62
N THR A 785 -47.24 9.01 -0.72
CA THR A 785 -47.77 7.65 -0.89
C THR A 785 -49.31 7.62 -0.92
N GLU A 786 -49.96 8.65 -0.37
CA GLU A 786 -51.40 8.70 -0.15
C GLU A 786 -52.19 9.38 -1.28
N SER A 787 -51.58 10.20 -2.15
CA SER A 787 -52.38 11.00 -3.10
C SER A 787 -51.83 11.26 -4.50
N ARG A 788 -50.60 10.84 -4.87
CA ARG A 788 -49.99 11.17 -6.19
C ARG A 788 -49.09 10.09 -6.82
N LEU A 789 -49.05 8.87 -6.27
CA LEU A 789 -48.29 7.75 -6.86
C LEU A 789 -48.91 7.14 -8.13
N TYR A 790 -50.13 7.55 -8.49
CA TYR A 790 -50.83 7.05 -9.68
C TYR A 790 -50.88 8.06 -10.84
N ASP A 791 -50.23 9.22 -10.69
CA ASP A 791 -50.12 10.25 -11.73
C ASP A 791 -48.80 10.08 -12.50
N ASP A 792 -48.75 10.50 -13.76
CA ASP A 792 -47.55 10.35 -14.63
C ASP A 792 -46.30 11.10 -14.10
N GLU A 793 -46.45 11.97 -13.09
CA GLU A 793 -45.36 12.76 -12.48
C GLU A 793 -44.27 11.90 -11.82
N TRP A 794 -44.60 10.71 -11.29
CA TRP A 794 -43.57 9.83 -10.73
C TRP A 794 -42.72 9.17 -11.83
N GLU A 795 -43.33 8.86 -12.99
CA GLU A 795 -42.62 8.30 -14.15
C GLU A 795 -41.62 9.31 -14.70
N ASP A 796 -42.00 10.59 -14.80
CA ASP A 796 -41.11 11.68 -15.22
C ASP A 796 -39.86 11.79 -14.31
N MET A 797 -40.02 11.68 -12.98
CA MET A 797 -38.87 11.66 -12.07
C MET A 797 -37.96 10.45 -12.29
N VAL A 798 -38.51 9.26 -12.53
CA VAL A 798 -37.70 8.06 -12.80
C VAL A 798 -37.00 8.17 -14.15
N ASP A 799 -37.70 8.62 -15.18
CA ASP A 799 -37.16 8.76 -16.53
C ASP A 799 -36.06 9.84 -16.57
N MET A 800 -36.26 10.98 -15.90
CA MET A 800 -35.27 12.04 -15.86
C MET A 800 -34.10 11.71 -14.92
N ASN A 801 -34.36 11.36 -13.66
CA ASN A 801 -33.31 11.20 -12.64
C ASN A 801 -32.55 9.87 -12.76
N CYS A 802 -33.21 8.77 -13.16
CA CYS A 802 -32.58 7.44 -13.23
C CYS A 802 -32.18 7.08 -14.66
N LYS A 803 -33.14 7.08 -15.59
CA LYS A 803 -32.87 6.67 -16.98
C LYS A 803 -32.02 7.70 -17.72
N GLY A 804 -32.21 8.99 -17.46
CA GLY A 804 -31.35 10.07 -17.94
C GLY A 804 -29.88 9.85 -17.60
N VAL A 805 -29.55 9.68 -16.32
CA VAL A 805 -28.15 9.45 -15.89
C VAL A 805 -27.56 8.17 -16.49
N MET A 806 -28.36 7.10 -16.59
CA MET A 806 -27.91 5.83 -17.18
C MET A 806 -27.61 5.97 -18.67
N ASN A 807 -28.46 6.68 -19.43
CA ASN A 807 -28.25 6.87 -20.86
C ASN A 807 -26.97 7.68 -21.12
N VAL A 808 -26.77 8.77 -20.39
CA VAL A 808 -25.62 9.68 -20.59
C VAL A 808 -24.32 9.01 -20.15
N CYS A 809 -24.30 8.35 -18.98
CA CYS A 809 -23.17 7.52 -18.57
C CYS A 809 -22.92 6.38 -19.56
N GLY A 810 -23.95 5.67 -20.02
CA GLY A 810 -23.81 4.57 -20.97
C GLY A 810 -23.18 4.98 -22.31
N ALA A 811 -23.40 6.23 -22.76
CA ALA A 811 -22.81 6.77 -23.98
C ALA A 811 -21.37 7.28 -23.81
N THR A 812 -20.97 7.67 -22.60
CA THR A 812 -19.67 8.33 -22.32
C THR A 812 -18.68 7.43 -21.57
N PHE A 813 -19.15 6.53 -20.72
CA PHE A 813 -18.31 5.68 -19.89
C PHE A 813 -17.38 4.75 -20.70
N PRO A 814 -17.83 4.07 -21.77
CA PRO A 814 -16.94 3.19 -22.55
C PRO A 814 -15.76 3.92 -23.19
N MET A 815 -15.94 5.16 -23.63
CA MET A 815 -14.86 5.95 -24.23
C MET A 815 -13.85 6.42 -23.17
N MET A 816 -14.32 6.86 -22.00
CA MET A 816 -13.44 7.27 -20.90
C MET A 816 -12.65 6.09 -20.33
N LEU A 817 -13.29 4.92 -20.23
CA LEU A 817 -12.65 3.68 -19.78
C LEU A 817 -11.55 3.24 -20.76
N LYS A 818 -11.82 3.29 -22.07
CA LYS A 818 -10.81 3.00 -23.11
C LYS A 818 -9.63 3.97 -23.06
N ALA A 819 -9.88 5.24 -22.75
CA ALA A 819 -8.85 6.26 -22.61
C ALA A 819 -8.08 6.18 -21.28
N LYS A 820 -8.53 5.36 -20.33
CA LYS A 820 -8.01 5.29 -18.96
C LYS A 820 -7.95 6.64 -18.24
N LYS A 821 -8.88 7.54 -18.60
CA LYS A 821 -8.88 8.93 -18.17
C LYS A 821 -10.27 9.54 -18.35
N GLY A 822 -10.72 10.27 -17.33
CA GLY A 822 -11.98 11.01 -17.34
C GLY A 822 -12.52 11.21 -15.93
N HIS A 823 -13.52 12.07 -15.78
CA HIS A 823 -14.23 12.26 -14.52
C HIS A 823 -15.73 12.37 -14.75
N ILE A 824 -16.51 11.47 -14.14
CA ILE A 824 -17.97 11.54 -14.11
C ILE A 824 -18.41 12.05 -12.74
N VAL A 825 -19.22 13.10 -12.72
CA VAL A 825 -19.81 13.68 -11.52
C VAL A 825 -21.33 13.55 -11.63
N ASN A 826 -21.93 12.82 -10.70
CA ASN A 826 -23.38 12.62 -10.64
C ASN A 826 -23.96 13.44 -9.50
N ILE A 827 -25.04 14.19 -9.76
CA ILE A 827 -25.70 15.01 -8.74
C ILE A 827 -26.90 14.24 -8.14
N SER A 828 -26.70 13.74 -6.94
CA SER A 828 -27.74 13.14 -6.09
C SER A 828 -28.30 14.17 -5.10
N SER A 829 -29.02 13.75 -4.05
CA SER A 829 -29.54 14.66 -3.03
C SER A 829 -29.68 13.99 -1.67
N ASP A 830 -29.44 14.76 -0.61
CA ASP A 830 -29.68 14.36 0.79
C ASP A 830 -30.98 14.94 1.39
N SER A 831 -31.79 15.63 0.57
CA SER A 831 -33.05 16.27 0.98
C SER A 831 -34.10 15.29 1.52
N GLY A 832 -33.88 13.97 1.39
CA GLY A 832 -34.78 12.93 1.85
C GLY A 832 -34.83 12.73 3.36
N LYS A 833 -33.90 13.32 4.12
CA LYS A 833 -33.91 13.24 5.59
C LYS A 833 -34.96 14.16 6.24
N THR A 834 -35.47 15.17 5.52
CA THR A 834 -36.24 16.27 6.12
C THR A 834 -37.64 16.49 5.54
N LEU A 835 -37.98 15.91 4.38
CA LEU A 835 -39.25 16.18 3.68
C LEU A 835 -40.03 14.89 3.31
N PRO A 836 -41.11 14.54 4.05
CA PRO A 836 -41.93 13.35 3.79
C PRO A 836 -42.68 13.34 2.44
N ALA A 837 -42.87 14.50 1.81
CA ALA A 837 -43.63 14.66 0.55
C ALA A 837 -42.80 14.45 -0.74
N LEU A 838 -41.60 13.86 -0.64
CA LEU A 838 -40.66 13.66 -1.76
C LEU A 838 -40.29 12.18 -1.95
N THR A 839 -41.23 11.25 -1.75
CA THR A 839 -40.92 9.81 -1.69
C THR A 839 -40.22 9.30 -2.96
N VAL A 840 -40.77 9.60 -4.14
CA VAL A 840 -40.23 9.12 -5.42
C VAL A 840 -38.93 9.85 -5.78
N TYR A 841 -38.87 11.16 -5.54
CA TYR A 841 -37.65 11.95 -5.74
C TYR A 841 -36.48 11.38 -4.93
N ASN A 842 -36.69 11.11 -3.64
CA ASN A 842 -35.67 10.54 -2.76
C ASN A 842 -35.21 9.16 -3.24
N ALA A 843 -36.15 8.29 -3.64
CA ALA A 843 -35.81 6.99 -4.20
C ALA A 843 -34.98 7.11 -5.49
N SER A 844 -35.33 8.04 -6.37
CA SER A 844 -34.60 8.28 -7.61
C SER A 844 -33.20 8.85 -7.39
N LYS A 845 -33.00 9.69 -6.37
CA LYS A 845 -31.67 10.23 -6.01
C LYS A 845 -30.81 9.21 -5.27
N ALA A 846 -31.39 8.35 -4.44
CA ALA A 846 -30.70 7.19 -3.87
C ALA A 846 -30.22 6.21 -4.96
N PHE A 847 -31.00 6.03 -6.03
CA PHE A 847 -30.57 5.28 -7.20
C PHE A 847 -29.32 5.88 -7.85
N VAL A 848 -29.23 7.21 -7.99
CA VAL A 848 -28.05 7.89 -8.55
C VAL A 848 -26.79 7.61 -7.72
N SER A 849 -26.88 7.65 -6.39
CA SER A 849 -25.76 7.32 -5.49
C SER A 849 -25.34 5.85 -5.63
N ALA A 850 -26.30 4.92 -5.65
CA ALA A 850 -26.04 3.50 -5.84
C ALA A 850 -25.43 3.19 -7.21
N PHE A 851 -25.92 3.83 -8.27
CA PHE A 851 -25.40 3.70 -9.63
C PHE A 851 -23.96 4.21 -9.72
N SER A 852 -23.66 5.35 -9.10
CA SER A 852 -22.30 5.90 -9.01
C SER A 852 -21.34 4.94 -8.30
N LYS A 853 -21.80 4.25 -7.26
CA LYS A 853 -21.03 3.19 -6.59
C LYS A 853 -20.77 1.99 -7.51
N GLY A 854 -21.77 1.56 -8.29
CA GLY A 854 -21.62 0.49 -9.28
C GLY A 854 -20.57 0.83 -10.35
N LEU A 855 -20.66 2.01 -10.95
CA LEU A 855 -19.68 2.45 -11.95
C LEU A 855 -18.25 2.54 -11.38
N ARG A 856 -18.09 2.92 -10.10
CA ARG A 856 -16.77 2.95 -9.43
C ARG A 856 -16.15 1.56 -9.34
N ALA A 857 -16.96 0.55 -9.05
CA ALA A 857 -16.48 -0.83 -8.99
C ALA A 857 -16.04 -1.31 -10.38
N GLU A 858 -16.79 -0.97 -11.44
CA GLU A 858 -16.43 -1.30 -12.83
C GLU A 858 -15.16 -0.57 -13.31
N SER A 859 -14.93 0.66 -12.84
CA SER A 859 -13.79 1.48 -13.27
C SER A 859 -12.55 1.35 -12.37
N ALA A 860 -12.54 0.42 -11.41
CA ALA A 860 -11.43 0.26 -10.46
C ALA A 860 -10.09 -0.02 -11.18
N GLY A 861 -9.05 0.74 -10.85
CA GLY A 861 -7.72 0.60 -11.48
C GLY A 861 -7.63 1.10 -12.94
N SER A 862 -8.71 1.66 -13.50
CA SER A 862 -8.71 2.18 -14.88
C SER A 862 -8.21 3.62 -15.02
N GLY A 863 -8.08 4.38 -13.93
CA GLY A 863 -7.79 5.82 -13.97
C GLY A 863 -8.99 6.74 -14.21
N LEU A 864 -10.19 6.18 -14.45
CA LEU A 864 -11.46 6.90 -14.52
C LEU A 864 -12.00 7.19 -13.11
N ARG A 865 -12.39 8.44 -12.86
CA ARG A 865 -12.93 8.89 -11.57
C ARG A 865 -14.43 9.09 -11.64
N ILE A 866 -15.11 8.75 -10.55
CA ILE A 866 -16.55 8.92 -10.41
C ILE A 866 -16.83 9.46 -9.02
N THR A 867 -17.53 10.60 -8.98
CA THR A 867 -17.90 11.30 -7.76
C THR A 867 -19.42 11.47 -7.72
N ASP A 868 -20.01 11.13 -6.58
CA ASP A 868 -21.40 11.44 -6.27
C ASP A 868 -21.46 12.70 -5.39
N VAL A 869 -22.17 13.74 -5.84
CA VAL A 869 -22.36 14.98 -5.08
C VAL A 869 -23.80 15.02 -4.58
N GLN A 870 -23.96 14.83 -3.27
CA GLN A 870 -25.23 14.87 -2.55
C GLN A 870 -25.49 16.30 -2.08
N SER A 871 -26.39 16.99 -2.77
CA SER A 871 -26.82 18.34 -2.38
C SER A 871 -28.00 18.28 -1.41
N GLY A 872 -27.94 19.09 -0.35
CA GLY A 872 -29.11 19.51 0.41
C GLY A 872 -30.06 20.40 -0.42
N PRO A 873 -31.15 20.90 0.18
CA PRO A 873 -32.14 21.71 -0.52
C PRO A 873 -31.50 22.95 -1.15
N ALA A 874 -31.65 23.09 -2.47
CA ALA A 874 -31.18 24.25 -3.22
C ALA A 874 -32.39 24.97 -3.84
N ASN A 875 -32.48 26.28 -3.65
CA ASN A 875 -33.55 27.14 -4.16
C ASN A 875 -35.00 26.66 -3.88
N GLN A 876 -35.51 26.89 -2.67
CA GLN A 876 -36.96 26.92 -2.42
C GLN A 876 -37.39 28.23 -1.76
N SER A 877 -38.39 28.89 -2.35
CA SER A 877 -38.99 30.13 -1.86
C SER A 877 -39.88 29.96 -0.61
N ASP A 878 -40.11 28.74 -0.12
CA ASP A 878 -41.16 28.46 0.88
C ASP A 878 -40.79 27.49 2.02
N SER A 879 -39.50 27.24 2.30
CA SER A 879 -39.09 26.47 3.48
C SER A 879 -38.29 27.31 4.47
N ALA A 880 -38.66 27.26 5.75
CA ALA A 880 -38.11 28.10 6.82
C ALA A 880 -36.66 27.74 7.27
N GLY A 881 -35.83 27.20 6.36
CA GLY A 881 -34.47 26.74 6.63
C GLY A 881 -33.43 27.29 5.64
N ALA A 882 -32.15 27.25 6.02
CA ALA A 882 -31.05 27.65 5.15
C ALA A 882 -31.01 26.78 3.88
N CYS A 883 -30.92 27.40 2.71
CA CYS A 883 -30.87 26.74 1.41
C CYS A 883 -29.50 26.98 0.74
N LEU A 884 -29.06 26.03 -0.08
CA LEU A 884 -27.86 26.18 -0.90
C LEU A 884 -28.17 26.98 -2.16
N GLU A 885 -27.21 27.79 -2.60
CA GLU A 885 -27.22 28.41 -3.92
C GLU A 885 -26.61 27.44 -4.97
N PRO A 886 -27.03 27.53 -6.24
CA PRO A 886 -26.42 26.73 -7.32
C PRO A 886 -24.89 26.83 -7.39
N GLU A 887 -24.34 27.97 -7.02
CA GLU A 887 -22.90 28.25 -6.94
C GLU A 887 -22.18 27.43 -5.86
N ASP A 888 -22.85 27.06 -4.77
CA ASP A 888 -22.28 26.22 -3.71
C ASP A 888 -22.05 24.79 -4.22
N VAL A 889 -23.06 24.26 -4.93
CA VAL A 889 -22.99 22.94 -5.57
C VAL A 889 -21.96 22.96 -6.70
N ALA A 890 -21.92 24.04 -7.49
CA ALA A 890 -20.91 24.22 -8.53
C ALA A 890 -19.49 24.22 -7.96
N SER A 891 -19.26 24.85 -6.81
CA SER A 891 -17.95 24.88 -6.14
C SER A 891 -17.47 23.49 -5.75
N ALA A 892 -18.37 22.63 -5.26
CA ALA A 892 -18.04 21.23 -4.97
C ALA A 892 -17.75 20.42 -6.24
N VAL A 893 -18.49 20.65 -7.33
CA VAL A 893 -18.19 20.02 -8.62
C VAL A 893 -16.80 20.45 -9.12
N ILE A 894 -16.45 21.73 -9.03
CA ILE A 894 -15.11 22.22 -9.39
C ILE A 894 -14.04 21.58 -8.52
N TYR A 895 -14.25 21.52 -7.20
CA TYR A 895 -13.34 20.83 -6.29
C TYR A 895 -13.13 19.38 -6.73
N ALA A 896 -14.21 18.65 -7.04
CA ALA A 896 -14.12 17.27 -7.51
C ALA A 896 -13.30 17.13 -8.79
N VAL A 897 -13.62 17.90 -9.84
CA VAL A 897 -12.98 17.72 -11.15
C VAL A 897 -11.55 18.26 -11.21
N THR A 898 -11.21 19.21 -10.33
CA THR A 898 -9.85 19.78 -10.20
C THR A 898 -9.00 19.07 -9.16
N SER A 899 -9.57 18.22 -8.32
CA SER A 899 -8.83 17.42 -7.34
C SER A 899 -7.73 16.61 -8.02
N PRO A 900 -6.59 16.36 -7.35
CA PRO A 900 -5.52 15.53 -7.88
C PRO A 900 -5.99 14.11 -8.27
N SER A 901 -5.36 13.50 -9.27
CA SER A 901 -5.75 12.16 -9.79
C SER A 901 -5.65 11.02 -8.77
N HIS A 902 -4.83 11.20 -7.73
CA HIS A 902 -4.63 10.23 -6.65
C HIS A 902 -5.66 10.34 -5.52
N MET A 903 -6.45 11.42 -5.49
CA MET A 903 -7.49 11.61 -4.49
C MET A 903 -8.74 10.83 -4.92
N GLY A 904 -9.07 9.79 -4.16
CA GLY A 904 -10.27 8.96 -4.36
C GLY A 904 -11.54 9.64 -3.89
N LEU A 905 -11.87 10.80 -4.45
CA LEU A 905 -13.06 11.57 -4.04
C LEU A 905 -14.33 10.90 -4.57
N HIS A 906 -14.94 10.09 -3.71
CA HIS A 906 -16.06 9.22 -4.09
C HIS A 906 -17.42 9.86 -3.87
N GLU A 907 -17.61 10.53 -2.74
CA GLU A 907 -18.88 11.10 -2.30
C GLU A 907 -18.61 12.46 -1.65
N MET A 908 -19.46 13.45 -1.94
CA MET A 908 -19.45 14.76 -1.29
C MET A 908 -20.86 15.10 -0.82
N LEU A 909 -21.03 15.36 0.47
CA LEU A 909 -22.27 15.89 1.03
C LEU A 909 -22.13 17.40 1.22
N ILE A 910 -23.12 18.17 0.76
CA ILE A 910 -23.17 19.63 0.91
C ILE A 910 -24.49 20.00 1.58
N GLU A 911 -24.42 20.69 2.71
CA GLU A 911 -25.57 21.17 3.47
C GLU A 911 -25.37 22.64 3.83
N ALA A 912 -26.47 23.40 3.85
CA ALA A 912 -26.46 24.78 4.33
C ALA A 912 -26.29 24.80 5.85
N ARG A 913 -25.45 25.70 6.37
CA ARG A 913 -25.18 25.85 7.81
C ARG A 913 -26.27 26.64 8.52
#